data_AF-A0A938MRC7-F1
#
_entry.id   AF-A0A938MRC7-F1
#
_cell.length_a   1.000
_cell.length_b   1.000
_cell.length_c   1.000
_cell.angle_alpha   90.00
_cell.angle_beta   90.00
_cell.angle_gamma   90.00
#
_symmetry.space_group_name_H-M   'P 1'
#
loop_
_entity.id
_entity.type
_entity.pdbx_description
1 polymer ?
#
loop_
_entity_poly.entity_id
_entity_poly.type
_entity_poly.pdbx_seq_one_letter_code
_entity_poly.pdbx_strand_id
1 'polypeptide(L)'
;MMAPHLARSAFVFVLVTGAIAGAAEPMKADSALSADTCSVLVAGRRLTLASPAFAFTLDTSDGLQAVSWENRLTGRTLTLGSGPEVEFDIGLPDTPVVTPKLRVTRAPDAAKDALGEAVFELTSDEPPATVTVTYRWDAKQPVLRKFVTIANTDKTDWDRLLNVRLGTYRTDAQLSGGELTVHPPSFQNRAHVFGGLQGFPVYADDEFFLSLVHPAGWSTQKPGEISLRHYPGTKLAPGSRRDCLETVYGVGQAGGGREAFVSHVRSRMRRTVRGHDKPYAIFEPFGGRADGNFDESEAFVLDMIRKVGDGQRDSSCRFDLFSVDFWVDYRGDIKRCDPVRFPNDLARIKEELRKLDIALGLWIDSSICGWSVGGNPATHTAIVQDQYRSGFGNTYFCRATEPIRSLYTQAFVHHIRENGARLLKFDNLTTQCQNPQHEHLPGVYSTEAIIDGVIECYRALDAACPDVFIMLYWGYRSPWWLLYGDTMFETGVEMEAASPGHMPAPYVRDGVTRKLDQGHTFARDVPWLGTDSLGVWLSHWGGWNSGIGTERWEQGFVMDICRGHALAQPWSDPQWLSPPERRQMGEFIALMKARPQCFVNSRLILGDPWKDEPYGYCCSDGQRAILAINNGTWEDRVLTLELNAAWGLPNGKTWDLYRWYPNPARLTDKGKTLGPKAEILLRAFEVVLLEALPHGEPPALQRDFQQQSPRIRFTERSQRLKVAVTQPATTQAPLEENNWNLLEIVEAKSNGGATLTPQPDGSILASGQSPSPDTYQVQANTTATGITAILLETLPHDSLPGKGPGRAVNGNYQLSEIRVHAAPTDRSATPHFVTLHKPIADYAQASHGGWPIAAALDGDPKTAWSIDPAEGSPHVALFETTQPLGFTGGTTLSLELLQGDREHALGRFRLWVTDVAEPALPAGYGAPKWIVQGEIPATDSGGLLVVVVELLENGQPVELANLGSFLTAESLVAGAPVAFRPALGPQGYPSSWQAWRHAV
;
A
#
# COMPACT_ATOMS: atom_id res chain seq x y z
N MET A 1 -9.96 -15.48 -17.28
CA MET A 1 -9.18 -15.51 -18.53
C MET A 1 -8.40 -14.19 -18.67
N MET A 2 -7.46 -14.08 -19.61
CA MET A 2 -6.70 -12.85 -19.89
C MET A 2 -6.22 -12.83 -21.34
N ALA A 3 -5.96 -11.64 -21.88
CA ALA A 3 -5.51 -11.40 -23.26
C ALA A 3 -4.28 -12.23 -23.68
N PRO A 4 -4.13 -12.56 -24.98
CA PRO A 4 -3.13 -13.50 -25.49
C PRO A 4 -1.69 -12.95 -25.55
N HIS A 5 -1.42 -11.73 -25.08
CA HIS A 5 -0.11 -11.09 -25.19
C HIS A 5 0.78 -11.20 -23.93
N LEU A 6 0.25 -11.71 -22.81
CA LEU A 6 1.02 -11.89 -21.57
C LEU A 6 1.90 -13.15 -21.62
N ALA A 7 3.21 -12.98 -21.43
CA ALA A 7 4.20 -14.07 -21.43
C ALA A 7 4.23 -14.82 -20.07
N ARG A 8 3.30 -15.77 -19.89
CA ARG A 8 3.10 -16.46 -18.61
C ARG A 8 4.22 -17.46 -18.28
N SER A 9 5.19 -17.06 -17.47
CA SER A 9 6.25 -17.94 -16.96
C SER A 9 5.83 -18.62 -15.64
N ALA A 10 5.24 -19.81 -15.75
CA ALA A 10 4.95 -20.66 -14.59
C ALA A 10 6.23 -21.29 -14.01
N PHE A 11 6.90 -20.59 -13.09
CA PHE A 11 8.07 -21.12 -12.37
C PHE A 11 7.65 -21.93 -11.14
N VAL A 12 7.53 -23.25 -11.26
CA VAL A 12 7.27 -24.08 -10.07
C VAL A 12 8.56 -24.32 -9.28
N PHE A 13 8.61 -23.70 -8.11
CA PHE A 13 9.55 -23.98 -7.02
C PHE A 13 9.03 -25.19 -6.21
N VAL A 14 9.95 -25.83 -5.46
CA VAL A 14 9.81 -26.81 -4.35
C VAL A 14 11.21 -26.87 -3.67
N LEU A 15 11.44 -27.36 -2.42
CA LEU A 15 12.66 -27.07 -1.63
C LEU A 15 13.38 -28.20 -0.75
N VAL A 16 14.60 -28.73 -1.13
CA VAL A 16 15.78 -29.26 -0.28
C VAL A 16 17.36 -28.87 -0.54
N THR A 17 18.03 -27.74 -0.08
CA THR A 17 19.16 -26.82 -0.60
C THR A 17 20.63 -27.26 -0.91
N GLY A 18 21.23 -26.55 -1.90
CA GLY A 18 22.46 -25.70 -1.79
C GLY A 18 22.80 -24.96 -3.11
N ALA A 19 23.63 -23.90 -3.26
CA ALA A 19 24.26 -22.81 -2.45
C ALA A 19 25.23 -22.05 -3.43
N ILE A 20 25.93 -20.88 -3.31
CA ILE A 20 26.32 -19.72 -2.43
C ILE A 20 26.94 -18.64 -3.39
N ALA A 21 27.37 -17.36 -3.15
CA ALA A 21 27.45 -16.27 -2.13
C ALA A 21 27.71 -14.94 -2.95
N GLY A 22 28.16 -13.73 -2.51
CA GLY A 22 28.69 -13.09 -1.28
C GLY A 22 29.23 -11.64 -1.59
N ALA A 23 29.61 -10.79 -0.61
CA ALA A 23 29.97 -9.35 -0.82
C ALA A 23 31.04 -8.78 0.16
N ALA A 24 31.32 -7.45 0.16
CA ALA A 24 32.47 -6.77 0.81
C ALA A 24 32.11 -5.72 1.92
N GLU A 25 33.12 -5.25 2.67
CA GLU A 25 32.99 -4.48 3.94
C GLU A 25 32.99 -2.92 3.81
N PRO A 26 32.34 -2.18 4.73
CA PRO A 26 32.41 -0.71 4.86
C PRO A 26 33.41 -0.20 5.92
N MET A 27 33.70 1.11 5.91
CA MET A 27 34.72 1.77 6.76
C MET A 27 34.12 2.66 7.87
N LYS A 28 34.92 2.98 8.90
CA LYS A 28 34.53 3.79 10.07
C LYS A 28 34.68 5.30 9.86
N ALA A 29 33.90 6.09 10.61
CA ALA A 29 34.13 7.52 10.85
C ALA A 29 34.54 7.78 12.31
N ASP A 30 35.36 8.81 12.54
CA ASP A 30 35.22 9.78 13.64
C ASP A 30 36.41 10.76 13.66
N SER A 31 36.12 12.07 13.67
CA SER A 31 37.01 13.09 14.23
C SER A 31 36.20 14.33 14.61
N ALA A 32 36.52 14.95 15.75
CA ALA A 32 35.74 16.04 16.33
C ALA A 32 36.32 17.42 15.96
N LEU A 33 35.42 18.38 15.70
CA LEU A 33 35.77 19.78 15.44
C LEU A 33 36.26 20.50 16.71
N SER A 34 37.10 21.52 16.52
CA SER A 34 37.92 22.15 17.58
C SER A 34 37.58 23.61 17.89
N ALA A 35 36.35 24.05 17.60
CA ALA A 35 35.87 25.41 17.88
C ALA A 35 34.43 25.39 18.40
N ASP A 36 34.13 26.26 19.38
CA ASP A 36 32.83 26.29 20.09
C ASP A 36 31.97 27.53 19.76
N THR A 37 32.28 28.28 18.69
CA THR A 37 31.69 29.61 18.44
C THR A 37 31.22 29.81 17.00
N CYS A 38 30.05 30.42 16.86
CA CYS A 38 29.57 31.05 15.62
C CYS A 38 30.22 32.41 15.39
N SER A 39 30.26 32.88 14.15
CA SER A 39 30.62 34.27 13.84
C SER A 39 29.99 34.82 12.56
N VAL A 40 29.66 36.10 12.56
CA VAL A 40 29.46 36.92 11.36
C VAL A 40 30.80 37.59 11.02
N LEU A 41 31.36 37.25 9.87
CA LEU A 41 32.55 37.92 9.32
C LEU A 41 32.10 38.89 8.22
N VAL A 42 32.66 40.11 8.20
CA VAL A 42 32.28 41.16 7.23
C VAL A 42 33.51 41.65 6.47
N ALA A 43 33.44 41.63 5.14
CA ALA A 43 34.51 42.02 4.22
C ALA A 43 33.93 42.89 3.08
N GLY A 44 33.78 44.19 3.36
CA GLY A 44 33.15 45.13 2.41
C GLY A 44 31.66 44.81 2.23
N ARG A 45 31.29 44.33 1.04
CA ARG A 45 29.91 43.87 0.74
C ARG A 45 29.69 42.37 0.88
N ARG A 46 30.74 41.60 1.20
CA ARG A 46 30.64 40.17 1.48
C ARG A 46 30.54 39.91 2.98
N LEU A 47 29.70 38.95 3.33
CA LEU A 47 29.53 38.48 4.70
C LEU A 47 29.62 36.96 4.71
N THR A 48 30.19 36.39 5.77
CA THR A 48 30.26 34.94 5.95
C THR A 48 29.68 34.58 7.32
N LEU A 49 28.60 33.78 7.29
CA LEU A 49 27.95 33.21 8.46
C LEU A 49 28.63 31.87 8.76
N ALA A 50 29.49 31.85 9.78
CA ALA A 50 30.36 30.72 10.07
C ALA A 50 29.97 30.01 11.37
N SER A 51 30.11 28.69 11.37
CA SER A 51 30.05 27.80 12.52
C SER A 51 31.28 26.88 12.52
N PRO A 52 31.42 25.96 13.49
CA PRO A 52 32.43 24.90 13.42
C PRO A 52 32.20 23.97 12.23
N ALA A 53 30.94 23.69 11.88
CA ALA A 53 30.55 22.71 10.87
C ALA A 53 30.37 23.29 9.44
N PHE A 54 30.14 24.59 9.28
CA PHE A 54 29.93 25.19 7.95
C PHE A 54 30.39 26.66 7.87
N ALA A 55 30.48 27.19 6.64
CA ALA A 55 30.46 28.62 6.39
C ALA A 55 29.61 28.98 5.16
N PHE A 56 28.63 29.86 5.34
CA PHE A 56 27.72 30.32 4.28
C PHE A 56 28.08 31.76 3.89
N THR A 57 28.42 31.99 2.62
CA THR A 57 28.93 33.30 2.15
C THR A 57 27.89 34.04 1.31
N LEU A 58 27.62 35.27 1.70
CA LEU A 58 26.66 36.20 1.13
C LEU A 58 27.36 37.39 0.47
N ASP A 59 26.73 37.98 -0.54
CA ASP A 59 27.10 39.25 -1.16
C ASP A 59 25.89 40.20 -1.16
N THR A 60 26.11 41.47 -0.84
CA THR A 60 25.08 42.51 -0.68
C THR A 60 25.13 43.58 -1.79
N SER A 61 25.81 43.29 -2.91
CA SER A 61 26.06 44.26 -3.97
C SER A 61 24.91 44.49 -4.97
N ASP A 62 24.07 43.48 -5.23
CA ASP A 62 22.84 43.63 -6.02
C ASP A 62 21.69 42.79 -5.43
N GLY A 63 21.10 43.29 -4.33
CA GLY A 63 20.19 42.53 -3.47
C GLY A 63 20.94 41.76 -2.38
N LEU A 64 20.38 40.66 -1.90
CA LEU A 64 21.05 39.70 -1.00
C LEU A 64 21.21 38.38 -1.74
N GLN A 65 22.45 37.98 -2.01
CA GLN A 65 22.80 36.84 -2.86
C GLN A 65 23.71 35.86 -2.11
N ALA A 66 23.48 34.55 -2.27
CA ALA A 66 24.36 33.51 -1.76
C ALA A 66 25.41 33.11 -2.80
N VAL A 67 26.68 33.20 -2.41
CA VAL A 67 27.85 32.98 -3.28
C VAL A 67 28.31 31.52 -3.20
N SER A 68 28.52 31.03 -1.97
CA SER A 68 29.05 29.69 -1.72
C SER A 68 28.73 29.19 -0.31
N TRP A 69 28.81 27.87 -0.13
CA TRP A 69 28.56 27.20 1.14
C TRP A 69 29.59 26.10 1.39
N GLU A 70 30.44 26.30 2.39
CA GLU A 70 31.46 25.34 2.88
C GLU A 70 30.85 24.38 3.89
N ASN A 71 31.02 23.07 3.67
CA ASN A 71 30.92 22.01 4.68
C ASN A 71 32.32 21.81 5.30
N ARG A 72 32.46 22.11 6.58
CA ARG A 72 33.74 21.99 7.32
C ARG A 72 33.97 20.60 7.90
N LEU A 73 32.98 19.72 7.83
CA LEU A 73 33.13 18.31 8.19
C LEU A 73 33.96 17.55 7.14
N THR A 74 33.88 17.98 5.87
CA THR A 74 34.52 17.32 4.71
C THR A 74 35.50 18.22 3.95
N GLY A 75 35.35 19.54 4.05
CA GLY A 75 36.09 20.54 3.26
C GLY A 75 35.45 20.86 1.89
N ARG A 76 34.35 20.21 1.52
CA ARG A 76 33.61 20.52 0.28
C ARG A 76 33.01 21.92 0.38
N THR A 77 33.16 22.72 -0.67
CA THR A 77 32.44 24.00 -0.82
C THR A 77 31.60 23.97 -2.08
N LEU A 78 30.30 24.23 -1.94
CA LEU A 78 29.37 24.40 -3.06
C LEU A 78 29.46 25.81 -3.62
N THR A 79 29.37 25.96 -4.95
CA THR A 79 28.95 27.21 -5.57
C THR A 79 27.42 27.34 -5.46
N LEU A 80 26.93 28.53 -5.15
CA LEU A 80 25.49 28.86 -5.16
C LEU A 80 25.11 29.86 -6.27
N GLY A 81 26.10 30.31 -7.05
CA GLY A 81 25.92 31.03 -8.30
C GLY A 81 25.55 32.50 -8.15
N SER A 82 25.75 33.09 -6.96
CA SER A 82 25.19 34.39 -6.57
C SER A 82 23.65 34.39 -6.62
N GLY A 83 23.03 33.26 -6.28
CA GLY A 83 21.59 33.07 -6.28
C GLY A 83 20.87 33.96 -5.25
N PRO A 84 19.71 34.57 -5.58
CA PRO A 84 19.02 35.45 -4.66
C PRO A 84 18.43 34.70 -3.46
N GLU A 85 18.60 35.27 -2.27
CA GLU A 85 18.12 34.70 -1.00
C GLU A 85 16.63 34.91 -0.75
N VAL A 86 16.04 35.91 -1.38
CA VAL A 86 14.59 36.16 -1.40
C VAL A 86 14.21 36.89 -2.69
N GLU A 87 13.18 36.40 -3.35
CA GLU A 87 12.39 37.11 -4.36
C GLU A 87 10.91 36.78 -4.14
N PHE A 88 9.99 37.63 -4.62
CA PHE A 88 8.57 37.31 -4.57
C PHE A 88 7.76 38.00 -5.66
N ASP A 89 6.61 37.43 -5.99
CA ASP A 89 5.70 37.93 -7.02
C ASP A 89 4.38 38.42 -6.43
N ILE A 90 3.94 39.60 -6.87
CA ILE A 90 2.66 40.23 -6.55
C ILE A 90 1.75 40.19 -7.78
N GLY A 91 0.48 39.81 -7.63
CA GLY A 91 -0.52 39.88 -8.70
C GLY A 91 -1.67 38.91 -8.49
N LEU A 92 -2.28 38.43 -9.58
CA LEU A 92 -3.25 37.34 -9.58
C LEU A 92 -2.74 36.16 -10.44
N PRO A 93 -3.18 34.91 -10.18
CA PRO A 93 -2.90 33.79 -11.07
C PRO A 93 -3.34 34.12 -12.51
N ASP A 94 -2.60 33.57 -13.48
CA ASP A 94 -2.86 33.74 -14.92
C ASP A 94 -2.85 35.19 -15.45
N THR A 95 -2.35 36.14 -14.65
CA THR A 95 -2.11 37.54 -15.04
C THR A 95 -0.61 37.88 -15.00
N PRO A 96 -0.14 38.94 -15.68
CA PRO A 96 1.23 39.44 -15.53
C PRO A 96 1.51 39.88 -14.08
N VAL A 97 2.41 39.17 -13.42
CA VAL A 97 2.84 39.47 -12.03
C VAL A 97 3.98 40.48 -12.00
N VAL A 98 4.13 41.17 -10.86
CA VAL A 98 5.23 42.10 -10.58
C VAL A 98 6.19 41.48 -9.57
N THR A 99 7.47 41.40 -9.92
CA THR A 99 8.56 40.95 -9.02
C THR A 99 9.37 42.17 -8.57
N PRO A 100 9.28 42.65 -7.32
CA PRO A 100 9.94 43.88 -6.89
C PRO A 100 11.47 43.71 -6.82
N LYS A 101 12.26 44.66 -7.36
CA LYS A 101 13.72 44.61 -7.21
C LYS A 101 14.13 45.04 -5.80
N LEU A 102 14.61 44.07 -5.01
CA LEU A 102 15.07 44.30 -3.64
C LEU A 102 16.52 44.81 -3.59
N ARG A 103 16.80 45.70 -2.62
CA ARG A 103 18.14 46.21 -2.31
C ARG A 103 18.37 46.15 -0.81
N VAL A 104 19.56 45.73 -0.37
CA VAL A 104 19.94 45.73 1.06
C VAL A 104 20.13 47.18 1.53
N THR A 105 19.40 47.57 2.57
CA THR A 105 19.53 48.88 3.25
C THR A 105 20.24 48.73 4.60
N ARG A 106 20.16 47.56 5.24
CA ARG A 106 20.89 47.23 6.47
C ARG A 106 21.45 45.81 6.39
N ALA A 107 22.70 45.65 6.82
CA ALA A 107 23.37 44.37 7.03
C ALA A 107 23.85 44.29 8.49
N PRO A 108 24.11 43.08 9.03
CA PRO A 108 24.62 42.92 10.39
C PRO A 108 26.10 43.30 10.50
N ASP A 109 26.49 43.80 11.67
CA ASP A 109 27.89 44.01 12.04
C ASP A 109 28.63 42.67 12.27
N ALA A 110 29.96 42.73 12.33
CA ALA A 110 30.79 41.56 12.67
C ALA A 110 30.57 41.14 14.13
N ALA A 111 30.27 39.87 14.35
CA ALA A 111 29.87 39.32 15.66
C ALA A 111 30.48 37.94 15.89
N LYS A 112 30.64 37.54 17.16
CA LYS A 112 31.14 36.21 17.56
C LYS A 112 30.57 35.79 18.92
N ASP A 113 29.85 34.68 18.97
CA ASP A 113 29.17 34.15 20.17
C ASP A 113 28.92 32.63 19.99
N ALA A 114 28.34 31.94 20.97
CA ALA A 114 27.92 30.53 20.86
C ALA A 114 26.68 30.35 19.95
N LEU A 115 25.83 31.37 19.87
CA LEU A 115 24.68 31.44 18.96
C LEU A 115 24.92 32.54 17.92
N GLY A 116 24.75 32.22 16.64
CA GLY A 116 24.81 33.18 15.56
C GLY A 116 23.42 33.73 15.23
N GLU A 117 23.31 35.05 15.13
CA GLU A 117 22.18 35.73 14.48
C GLU A 117 22.72 36.75 13.47
N ALA A 118 22.05 36.88 12.33
CA ALA A 118 22.39 37.83 11.28
C ALA A 118 21.10 38.37 10.64
N VAL A 119 20.81 39.67 10.84
CA VAL A 119 19.59 40.32 10.35
C VAL A 119 19.93 41.31 9.23
N PHE A 120 19.26 41.14 8.09
CA PHE A 120 19.32 42.03 6.94
C PHE A 120 17.96 42.70 6.73
N GLU A 121 17.97 43.98 6.39
CA GLU A 121 16.79 44.74 5.96
C GLU A 121 16.96 45.09 4.48
N LEU A 122 15.93 44.81 3.69
CA LEU A 122 15.87 45.11 2.25
C LEU A 122 14.64 45.95 1.94
N THR A 123 14.73 46.78 0.91
CA THR A 123 13.61 47.56 0.38
C THR A 123 13.44 47.37 -1.12
N SER A 124 12.23 47.59 -1.62
CA SER A 124 11.96 47.94 -3.02
C SER A 124 11.13 49.23 -3.08
N ASP A 125 11.20 49.93 -4.21
CA ASP A 125 10.44 51.16 -4.45
C ASP A 125 9.22 50.92 -5.37
N GLU A 126 9.25 49.85 -6.17
CA GLU A 126 8.27 49.56 -7.22
C GLU A 126 7.86 48.08 -7.23
N PRO A 127 6.70 47.72 -6.63
CA PRO A 127 5.97 48.49 -5.62
C PRO A 127 6.77 48.65 -4.31
N PRO A 128 6.45 49.66 -3.48
CA PRO A 128 7.08 49.86 -2.18
C PRO A 128 6.94 48.66 -1.25
N ALA A 129 8.08 48.07 -0.88
CA ALA A 129 8.15 46.88 -0.03
C ALA A 129 9.30 46.98 0.98
N THR A 130 9.13 46.34 2.14
CA THR A 130 10.22 46.03 3.08
C THR A 130 10.29 44.54 3.32
N VAL A 131 11.51 43.99 3.36
CA VAL A 131 11.76 42.57 3.68
C VAL A 131 12.83 42.47 4.76
N THR A 132 12.57 41.69 5.80
CA THR A 132 13.57 41.32 6.81
C THR A 132 14.00 39.88 6.56
N VAL A 133 15.31 39.64 6.42
CA VAL A 133 15.89 38.30 6.32
C VAL A 133 16.75 38.06 7.55
N THR A 134 16.42 37.05 8.34
CA THR A 134 17.11 36.70 9.59
C THR A 134 17.68 35.30 9.50
N TYR A 135 18.99 35.14 9.67
CA TYR A 135 19.63 33.84 9.84
C TYR A 135 19.91 33.57 11.31
N ARG A 136 19.77 32.31 11.74
CA ARG A 136 20.09 31.82 13.09
C ARG A 136 20.79 30.46 13.03
N TRP A 137 21.82 30.27 13.84
CA TRP A 137 22.54 29.00 13.95
C TRP A 137 23.24 28.82 15.31
N ASP A 138 23.55 27.58 15.66
CA ASP A 138 24.16 27.16 16.92
C ASP A 138 25.50 26.48 16.62
N ALA A 139 26.56 26.80 17.37
CA ALA A 139 27.88 26.20 17.15
C ALA A 139 27.88 24.66 17.26
N LYS A 140 26.89 24.10 17.97
CA LYS A 140 26.72 22.65 18.20
C LYS A 140 25.84 21.95 17.14
N GLN A 141 25.26 22.69 16.20
CA GLN A 141 24.34 22.13 15.21
C GLN A 141 24.86 22.41 13.79
N PRO A 142 24.97 21.40 12.90
CA PRO A 142 25.47 21.59 11.54
C PRO A 142 24.40 22.18 10.60
N VAL A 143 23.56 23.09 11.11
CA VAL A 143 22.39 23.63 10.40
C VAL A 143 22.30 25.16 10.56
N LEU A 144 22.16 25.85 9.43
CA LEU A 144 21.79 27.26 9.32
C LEU A 144 20.27 27.35 9.07
N ARG A 145 19.58 28.21 9.82
CA ARG A 145 18.14 28.45 9.69
C ARG A 145 17.93 29.87 9.17
N LYS A 146 17.06 30.08 8.18
CA LYS A 146 16.66 31.39 7.65
C LYS A 146 15.16 31.62 7.82
N PHE A 147 14.81 32.83 8.22
CA PHE A 147 13.45 33.34 8.35
C PHE A 147 13.32 34.59 7.49
N VAL A 148 12.18 34.77 6.83
CA VAL A 148 11.91 35.91 5.95
C VAL A 148 10.55 36.50 6.30
N THR A 149 10.48 37.81 6.51
CA THR A 149 9.22 38.55 6.73
C THR A 149 9.08 39.59 5.64
N ILE A 150 8.00 39.54 4.87
CA ILE A 150 7.68 40.51 3.80
C ILE A 150 6.56 41.42 4.30
N ALA A 151 6.69 42.73 4.14
CA ALA A 151 5.64 43.70 4.47
C ALA A 151 5.36 44.66 3.30
N ASN A 152 4.07 44.93 3.08
CA ASN A 152 3.59 45.92 2.13
C ASN A 152 3.77 47.33 2.74
N THR A 153 4.61 48.16 2.12
CA THR A 153 4.80 49.56 2.50
C THR A 153 4.25 50.56 1.47
N ASP A 154 3.50 50.05 0.49
CA ASP A 154 2.68 50.83 -0.42
C ASP A 154 1.43 51.38 0.29
N LYS A 155 0.74 52.31 -0.37
CA LYS A 155 -0.52 52.92 0.09
C LYS A 155 -1.76 52.17 -0.40
N THR A 156 -1.57 51.13 -1.22
CA THR A 156 -2.61 50.28 -1.79
C THR A 156 -2.43 48.82 -1.38
N ASP A 157 -3.54 48.06 -1.35
CA ASP A 157 -3.50 46.61 -1.17
C ASP A 157 -2.68 45.95 -2.28
N TRP A 158 -1.86 44.97 -1.93
CA TRP A 158 -1.33 44.00 -2.89
C TRP A 158 -2.39 42.91 -3.13
N ASP A 159 -2.73 42.68 -4.40
CA ASP A 159 -3.79 41.76 -4.79
C ASP A 159 -3.61 40.36 -4.20
N ARG A 160 -2.44 39.75 -4.42
CA ARG A 160 -1.94 38.56 -3.71
C ARG A 160 -0.41 38.54 -3.72
N LEU A 161 0.18 38.04 -2.65
CA LEU A 161 1.55 37.50 -2.61
C LEU A 161 1.49 36.05 -3.11
N LEU A 162 2.00 35.79 -4.33
CA LEU A 162 1.77 34.51 -5.02
C LEU A 162 2.91 33.53 -4.82
N ASN A 163 4.07 33.79 -5.43
CA ASN A 163 5.25 32.92 -5.33
C ASN A 163 6.30 33.66 -4.51
N VAL A 164 6.77 33.07 -3.42
CA VAL A 164 7.95 33.53 -2.69
C VAL A 164 9.07 32.52 -2.93
N ARG A 165 10.16 32.97 -3.54
CA ARG A 165 11.37 32.18 -3.80
C ARG A 165 12.34 32.44 -2.65
N LEU A 166 12.48 31.48 -1.75
CA LEU A 166 13.31 31.55 -0.54
C LEU A 166 14.75 31.07 -0.79
N GLY A 167 15.23 31.22 -2.03
CA GLY A 167 16.49 30.68 -2.52
C GLY A 167 16.33 30.08 -3.91
N THR A 168 17.10 30.59 -4.87
CA THR A 168 17.27 29.94 -6.19
C THR A 168 18.76 29.93 -6.52
N TYR A 169 19.37 28.76 -6.49
CA TYR A 169 20.83 28.58 -6.53
C TYR A 169 21.27 27.82 -7.77
N ARG A 170 22.40 28.25 -8.36
CA ARG A 170 23.09 27.47 -9.39
C ARG A 170 24.34 26.84 -8.80
N THR A 171 24.49 25.54 -8.96
CA THR A 171 25.52 24.77 -8.28
C THR A 171 26.19 23.74 -9.20
N ASP A 172 27.42 23.41 -8.84
CA ASP A 172 28.28 22.41 -9.48
C ASP A 172 28.08 20.99 -8.92
N ALA A 173 27.26 20.83 -7.88
CA ALA A 173 26.98 19.56 -7.22
C ALA A 173 26.09 18.59 -8.02
N GLN A 174 26.25 17.30 -7.73
CA GLN A 174 25.25 16.28 -8.07
C GLN A 174 24.04 16.43 -7.14
N LEU A 175 22.84 16.56 -7.72
CA LEU A 175 21.60 16.77 -6.98
C LEU A 175 20.76 15.49 -6.87
N SER A 176 20.04 15.35 -5.76
CA SER A 176 18.98 14.35 -5.57
C SER A 176 17.93 14.85 -4.57
N GLY A 177 16.85 14.10 -4.34
CA GLY A 177 15.72 14.58 -3.56
C GLY A 177 14.92 15.66 -4.28
N GLY A 178 14.00 16.33 -3.58
CA GLY A 178 13.02 17.25 -4.15
C GLY A 178 11.98 16.60 -5.09
N GLU A 179 12.05 15.28 -5.27
CA GLU A 179 11.19 14.45 -6.09
C GLU A 179 10.86 13.16 -5.33
N LEU A 180 9.60 12.70 -5.46
CA LEU A 180 9.11 11.47 -4.84
C LEU A 180 9.19 10.35 -5.88
N THR A 181 10.31 9.63 -5.88
CA THR A 181 10.60 8.55 -6.85
C THR A 181 9.80 7.27 -6.53
N VAL A 182 8.47 7.35 -6.47
CA VAL A 182 7.62 6.21 -6.08
C VAL A 182 7.89 5.03 -7.01
N HIS A 183 8.33 3.91 -6.44
CA HIS A 183 8.62 2.66 -7.14
C HIS A 183 7.70 1.53 -6.65
N PRO A 184 7.16 0.69 -7.55
CA PRO A 184 7.20 0.78 -9.01
C PRO A 184 6.52 2.04 -9.62
N PRO A 185 6.86 2.41 -10.88
CA PRO A 185 6.38 3.65 -11.52
C PRO A 185 4.86 3.75 -11.76
N SER A 186 4.12 2.66 -11.57
CA SER A 186 2.66 2.57 -11.64
C SER A 186 1.93 3.63 -10.79
N PHE A 187 2.59 4.13 -9.75
CA PHE A 187 1.98 4.93 -8.70
C PHE A 187 2.05 6.45 -8.91
N GLN A 188 2.73 6.94 -9.95
CA GLN A 188 2.78 8.38 -10.28
C GLN A 188 1.36 8.97 -10.47
N ASN A 189 0.45 8.23 -11.09
CA ASN A 189 -0.90 8.70 -11.43
C ASN A 189 -1.83 8.96 -10.22
N ARG A 190 -1.52 8.44 -9.02
CA ARG A 190 -2.37 8.62 -7.81
C ARG A 190 -1.93 9.77 -6.90
N ALA A 191 -0.74 10.34 -7.11
CA ALA A 191 -0.18 11.41 -6.28
C ALA A 191 -0.99 12.73 -6.33
N HIS A 192 -1.84 12.94 -7.33
CA HIS A 192 -2.54 14.21 -7.56
C HIS A 192 -3.66 14.54 -6.54
N VAL A 193 -4.12 13.58 -5.74
CA VAL A 193 -5.31 13.75 -4.86
C VAL A 193 -4.93 14.00 -3.38
N PHE A 194 -3.80 13.44 -2.92
CA PHE A 194 -3.46 13.32 -1.49
C PHE A 194 -2.11 13.97 -1.12
N GLY A 195 -1.83 15.13 -1.70
CA GLY A 195 -0.55 15.84 -1.54
C GLY A 195 0.56 15.28 -2.43
N GLY A 196 1.43 16.16 -2.90
CA GLY A 196 2.54 15.85 -3.81
C GLY A 196 3.90 15.91 -3.10
N LEU A 197 4.85 16.62 -3.73
CA LEU A 197 6.27 16.64 -3.35
C LEU A 197 6.60 17.54 -2.15
N GLN A 198 5.61 18.05 -1.41
CA GLN A 198 5.83 19.12 -0.44
C GLN A 198 6.62 18.68 0.81
N GLY A 199 7.56 19.55 1.20
CA GLY A 199 8.37 19.49 2.42
C GLY A 199 9.42 18.38 2.47
N PHE A 200 9.66 17.67 1.36
CA PHE A 200 10.86 16.84 1.21
C PHE A 200 12.10 17.73 0.98
N PRO A 201 13.31 17.29 1.36
CA PRO A 201 14.55 18.02 1.14
C PRO A 201 15.12 17.81 -0.28
N VAL A 202 15.96 18.74 -0.72
CA VAL A 202 16.92 18.55 -1.82
C VAL A 202 18.30 18.31 -1.23
N TYR A 203 19.04 17.34 -1.78
CA TYR A 203 20.40 16.99 -1.41
C TYR A 203 21.39 17.41 -2.50
N ALA A 204 22.58 17.84 -2.08
CA ALA A 204 23.70 18.17 -2.96
C ALA A 204 24.97 17.41 -2.52
N ASP A 205 25.59 16.70 -3.46
CA ASP A 205 26.72 15.76 -3.28
C ASP A 205 26.52 14.68 -2.19
N ASP A 206 25.28 14.50 -1.74
CA ASP A 206 24.88 13.72 -0.56
C ASP A 206 25.61 14.11 0.75
N GLU A 207 26.15 15.33 0.83
CA GLU A 207 26.70 15.93 2.06
C GLU A 207 25.86 17.09 2.58
N PHE A 208 25.13 17.79 1.70
CA PHE A 208 24.35 18.98 2.01
C PHE A 208 22.85 18.70 1.84
N PHE A 209 22.01 19.28 2.71
CA PHE A 209 20.56 19.27 2.54
C PHE A 209 19.97 20.68 2.60
N LEU A 210 18.96 20.95 1.78
CA LEU A 210 18.14 22.16 1.80
C LEU A 210 16.66 21.79 1.89
N SER A 211 15.90 22.44 2.77
CA SER A 211 14.46 22.23 2.86
C SER A 211 13.72 23.46 3.37
N LEU A 212 12.41 23.52 3.13
CA LEU A 212 11.49 24.43 3.79
C LEU A 212 10.72 23.68 4.87
N VAL A 213 10.78 24.19 6.10
CA VAL A 213 10.28 23.55 7.33
C VAL A 213 8.75 23.68 7.45
N HIS A 214 8.05 23.13 6.46
CA HIS A 214 6.59 23.12 6.43
C HIS A 214 6.04 22.01 5.51
N PRO A 215 4.93 21.34 5.87
CA PRO A 215 4.28 20.38 4.98
C PRO A 215 3.72 20.96 3.68
N ALA A 216 3.65 22.29 3.53
CA ALA A 216 3.28 22.97 2.28
C ALA A 216 4.47 23.54 1.47
N GLY A 217 5.69 23.51 2.01
CA GLY A 217 6.87 24.10 1.37
C GLY A 217 7.37 23.27 0.19
N TRP A 218 7.96 23.90 -0.82
CA TRP A 218 8.53 23.18 -1.96
C TRP A 218 10.05 23.36 -1.97
N SER A 219 10.77 22.25 -2.06
CA SER A 219 12.22 22.24 -2.32
C SER A 219 12.43 21.36 -3.55
N THR A 220 12.91 21.97 -4.63
CA THR A 220 12.90 21.36 -5.96
C THR A 220 14.27 21.50 -6.63
N GLN A 221 14.61 20.53 -7.48
CA GLN A 221 15.88 20.49 -8.20
C GLN A 221 15.67 20.41 -9.71
N LYS A 222 16.71 20.81 -10.45
CA LYS A 222 16.95 20.55 -11.87
C LYS A 222 18.45 20.33 -12.03
N PRO A 223 18.95 19.76 -13.14
CA PRO A 223 20.40 19.69 -13.40
C PRO A 223 21.12 21.05 -13.22
N GLY A 224 21.92 21.17 -12.15
CA GLY A 224 22.66 22.37 -11.77
C GLY A 224 21.87 23.50 -11.11
N GLU A 225 20.58 23.33 -10.76
CA GLU A 225 19.76 24.39 -10.15
C GLU A 225 18.86 23.87 -9.00
N ILE A 226 18.88 24.56 -7.86
CA ILE A 226 18.01 24.29 -6.70
C ILE A 226 17.05 25.47 -6.53
N SER A 227 15.76 25.22 -6.28
CA SER A 227 14.76 26.28 -6.01
C SER A 227 13.86 25.93 -4.82
N LEU A 228 13.82 26.84 -3.85
CA LEU A 228 13.04 26.76 -2.62
C LEU A 228 11.84 27.71 -2.73
N ARG A 229 10.61 27.20 -2.63
CA ARG A 229 9.40 27.95 -2.98
C ARG A 229 8.28 27.81 -1.95
N HIS A 230 7.65 28.94 -1.69
CA HIS A 230 6.53 29.14 -0.78
C HIS A 230 5.40 29.81 -1.60
N TYR A 231 4.14 29.38 -1.40
CA TYR A 231 3.01 29.77 -2.25
C TYR A 231 1.83 30.33 -1.42
N PRO A 232 1.96 31.52 -0.78
CA PRO A 232 1.00 31.98 0.23
C PRO A 232 -0.42 32.18 -0.31
N GLY A 233 -0.57 32.73 -1.52
CA GLY A 233 -1.88 33.13 -2.05
C GLY A 233 -2.62 34.16 -1.17
N THR A 234 -1.90 34.91 -0.33
CA THR A 234 -2.47 35.83 0.67
C THR A 234 -2.58 37.25 0.14
N LYS A 235 -3.68 37.96 0.43
CA LYS A 235 -3.74 39.42 0.32
C LYS A 235 -2.79 40.07 1.32
N LEU A 236 -2.24 41.24 0.98
CA LEU A 236 -1.42 42.01 1.92
C LEU A 236 -1.77 43.51 1.84
N ALA A 237 -2.52 44.00 2.83
CA ALA A 237 -2.94 45.40 2.94
C ALA A 237 -1.77 46.32 3.39
N PRO A 238 -1.84 47.64 3.16
CA PRO A 238 -0.83 48.60 3.61
C PRO A 238 -0.41 48.42 5.07
N GLY A 239 0.89 48.37 5.33
CA GLY A 239 1.48 48.15 6.65
C GLY A 239 1.35 46.71 7.20
N SER A 240 0.72 45.79 6.47
CA SER A 240 0.61 44.37 6.87
C SER A 240 1.88 43.60 6.50
N ARG A 241 2.16 42.54 7.28
CA ARG A 241 3.30 41.64 7.06
C ARG A 241 2.86 40.18 6.94
N ARG A 242 3.57 39.39 6.13
CA ARG A 242 3.50 37.91 6.09
C ARG A 242 4.88 37.35 6.41
N ASP A 243 4.93 36.49 7.41
CA ASP A 243 6.10 35.66 7.68
C ASP A 243 6.11 34.49 6.70
N CYS A 244 7.29 34.16 6.19
CA CYS A 244 7.50 33.09 5.21
C CYS A 244 7.96 31.79 5.89
N LEU A 245 7.90 30.68 5.16
CA LEU A 245 8.34 29.38 5.68
C LEU A 245 9.82 29.43 6.09
N GLU A 246 10.15 28.83 7.24
CA GLU A 246 11.53 28.67 7.68
C GLU A 246 12.31 27.84 6.66
N THR A 247 13.47 28.33 6.22
CA THR A 247 14.41 27.58 5.39
C THR A 247 15.51 26.98 6.25
N VAL A 248 15.91 25.75 5.96
CA VAL A 248 17.07 25.07 6.57
C VAL A 248 18.11 24.70 5.54
N TYR A 249 19.38 24.93 5.89
CA TYR A 249 20.57 24.51 5.16
C TYR A 249 21.42 23.70 6.14
N GLY A 250 21.58 22.40 5.93
CA GLY A 250 22.37 21.55 6.82
C GLY A 250 23.45 20.75 6.12
N VAL A 251 24.50 20.40 6.86
CA VAL A 251 25.63 19.60 6.37
C VAL A 251 25.79 18.31 7.19
N GLY A 252 26.26 17.26 6.53
CA GLY A 252 26.62 15.98 7.12
C GLY A 252 28.09 15.62 6.85
N GLN A 253 28.44 14.37 7.17
CA GLN A 253 29.68 13.76 6.68
C GLN A 253 29.56 13.44 5.18
N ALA A 254 30.66 12.98 4.56
CA ALA A 254 30.65 12.52 3.18
C ALA A 254 29.64 11.37 2.99
N GLY A 255 28.62 11.57 2.14
CA GLY A 255 27.51 10.62 1.99
C GLY A 255 26.60 10.50 3.22
N GLY A 256 26.48 11.56 4.03
CA GLY A 256 25.71 11.63 5.27
C GLY A 256 24.72 12.80 5.36
N GLY A 257 24.41 13.46 4.24
CA GLY A 257 23.49 14.61 4.19
C GLY A 257 22.06 14.24 4.56
N ARG A 258 21.63 13.03 4.20
CA ARG A 258 20.30 12.46 4.53
C ARG A 258 20.16 12.15 6.01
N GLU A 259 21.17 11.53 6.60
CA GLU A 259 21.26 11.24 8.03
C GLU A 259 21.25 12.55 8.85
N ALA A 260 21.91 13.60 8.35
CA ALA A 260 21.86 14.93 8.96
C ALA A 260 20.46 15.56 8.89
N PHE A 261 19.73 15.42 7.77
CA PHE A 261 18.34 15.86 7.65
C PHE A 261 17.41 15.10 8.61
N VAL A 262 17.46 13.76 8.58
CA VAL A 262 16.64 12.89 9.44
C VAL A 262 16.92 13.14 10.92
N SER A 263 18.19 13.34 11.29
CA SER A 263 18.58 13.74 12.65
C SER A 263 17.99 15.09 13.05
N HIS A 264 18.05 16.10 12.16
CA HIS A 264 17.45 17.41 12.40
C HIS A 264 15.93 17.33 12.58
N VAL A 265 15.20 16.56 11.75
CA VAL A 265 13.76 16.32 11.92
C VAL A 265 13.49 15.59 13.25
N ARG A 266 14.22 14.50 13.56
CA ARG A 266 14.06 13.73 14.81
C ARG A 266 14.35 14.55 16.07
N SER A 267 15.26 15.53 16.00
CA SER A 267 15.55 16.46 17.11
C SER A 267 14.41 17.44 17.40
N ARG A 268 13.53 17.70 16.41
CA ARG A 268 12.43 18.68 16.47
C ARG A 268 11.05 18.05 16.52
N MET A 269 10.92 16.75 16.20
CA MET A 269 9.62 16.08 16.12
C MET A 269 8.91 16.05 17.48
N ARG A 270 7.58 16.15 17.45
CA ARG A 270 6.70 16.15 18.62
C ARG A 270 6.99 14.94 19.52
N ARG A 271 7.17 13.75 18.91
CA ARG A 271 7.41 12.50 19.66
C ARG A 271 8.63 12.59 20.58
N THR A 272 9.73 13.17 20.10
CA THR A 272 10.94 13.44 20.91
C THR A 272 10.69 14.57 21.91
N VAL A 273 10.12 15.69 21.47
CA VAL A 273 9.91 16.91 22.29
C VAL A 273 8.91 16.68 23.45
N ARG A 274 8.05 15.66 23.36
CA ARG A 274 7.06 15.28 24.37
C ARG A 274 7.46 14.09 25.25
N GLY A 275 8.60 13.44 25.02
CA GLY A 275 8.95 12.20 25.74
C GLY A 275 8.04 11.01 25.38
N HIS A 276 7.56 11.01 24.13
CA HIS A 276 6.80 9.93 23.51
C HIS A 276 7.73 9.00 22.69
N ASP A 277 9.05 9.19 22.75
CA ASP A 277 10.11 8.33 22.25
C ASP A 277 10.26 7.04 23.09
N LYS A 278 9.11 6.42 23.35
CA LYS A 278 8.93 5.18 24.09
C LYS A 278 7.99 4.23 23.32
N PRO A 279 8.02 2.92 23.61
CA PRO A 279 7.11 1.96 23.02
C PRO A 279 5.65 2.18 23.46
N TYR A 280 4.73 2.10 22.52
CA TYR A 280 3.29 2.02 22.78
C TYR A 280 2.73 0.70 22.23
N ALA A 281 1.84 0.06 22.97
CA ALA A 281 1.02 -1.04 22.48
C ALA A 281 -0.42 -0.55 22.29
N ILE A 282 -0.91 -0.63 21.07
CA ILE A 282 -2.18 -0.04 20.62
C ILE A 282 -3.07 -1.17 20.11
N PHE A 283 -4.23 -1.40 20.72
CA PHE A 283 -5.18 -2.37 20.20
C PHE A 283 -6.14 -1.71 19.21
N GLU A 284 -6.22 -2.27 18.00
CA GLU A 284 -7.07 -1.78 16.92
C GLU A 284 -8.21 -2.79 16.66
N PRO A 285 -9.44 -2.54 17.14
CA PRO A 285 -10.60 -3.42 16.91
C PRO A 285 -11.15 -3.36 15.48
N PHE A 286 -10.57 -2.52 14.62
CA PHE A 286 -10.98 -2.39 13.23
C PHE A 286 -10.52 -3.59 12.39
N GLY A 287 -11.39 -4.59 12.30
CA GLY A 287 -11.19 -5.77 11.47
C GLY A 287 -12.48 -6.32 10.87
N GLY A 288 -13.51 -5.48 10.75
CA GLY A 288 -14.85 -5.90 10.34
C GLY A 288 -15.60 -6.67 11.44
N ARG A 289 -16.91 -6.43 11.54
CA ARG A 289 -17.81 -7.20 12.39
C ARG A 289 -18.14 -8.55 11.76
N ALA A 290 -18.69 -9.47 12.56
CA ALA A 290 -19.13 -10.80 12.08
C ALA A 290 -20.26 -10.76 11.03
N ASP A 291 -20.94 -9.62 10.86
CA ASP A 291 -21.92 -9.36 9.79
C ASP A 291 -21.31 -8.64 8.57
N GLY A 292 -19.98 -8.50 8.52
CA GLY A 292 -19.24 -7.86 7.44
C GLY A 292 -19.28 -6.32 7.46
N ASN A 293 -19.99 -5.71 8.41
CA ASN A 293 -20.07 -4.26 8.55
C ASN A 293 -18.81 -3.69 9.25
N PHE A 294 -18.36 -2.51 8.82
CA PHE A 294 -17.24 -1.79 9.41
C PHE A 294 -17.68 -0.69 10.40
N ASP A 295 -18.95 -0.27 10.36
CA ASP A 295 -19.50 0.65 11.37
C ASP A 295 -19.51 -0.03 12.75
N GLU A 296 -18.61 0.42 13.63
CA GLU A 296 -18.57 -0.06 15.01
C GLU A 296 -19.85 0.29 15.79
N SER A 297 -20.03 -0.38 16.92
CA SER A 297 -21.11 -0.12 17.86
C SER A 297 -20.62 -0.36 19.29
N GLU A 298 -21.25 0.27 20.26
CA GLU A 298 -20.88 0.15 21.68
C GLU A 298 -20.83 -1.32 22.14
N ALA A 299 -21.75 -2.16 21.66
CA ALA A 299 -21.79 -3.59 22.00
C ALA A 299 -20.59 -4.37 21.45
N PHE A 300 -20.13 -4.06 20.23
CA PHE A 300 -18.94 -4.65 19.62
C PHE A 300 -17.67 -4.22 20.36
N VAL A 301 -17.51 -2.91 20.56
CA VAL A 301 -16.35 -2.31 21.23
C VAL A 301 -16.18 -2.85 22.66
N LEU A 302 -17.27 -2.96 23.43
CA LEU A 302 -17.23 -3.50 24.78
C LEU A 302 -16.84 -4.99 24.84
N ASP A 303 -17.22 -5.82 23.86
CA ASP A 303 -16.75 -7.20 23.80
C ASP A 303 -15.27 -7.31 23.40
N MET A 304 -14.77 -6.40 22.54
CA MET A 304 -13.34 -6.34 22.23
C MET A 304 -12.53 -5.92 23.46
N ILE A 305 -12.95 -4.88 24.19
CA ILE A 305 -12.33 -4.46 25.45
C ILE A 305 -12.34 -5.60 26.47
N ARG A 306 -13.44 -6.36 26.57
CA ARG A 306 -13.53 -7.56 27.43
C ARG A 306 -12.50 -8.62 27.05
N LYS A 307 -12.35 -8.93 25.75
CA LYS A 307 -11.40 -9.92 25.20
C LYS A 307 -9.93 -9.49 25.34
N VAL A 308 -9.65 -8.20 25.18
CA VAL A 308 -8.35 -7.59 25.51
C VAL A 308 -8.07 -7.74 27.01
N GLY A 309 -9.05 -7.42 27.86
CA GLY A 309 -8.96 -7.58 29.31
C GLY A 309 -8.72 -9.01 29.77
N ASP A 310 -9.35 -10.00 29.12
CA ASP A 310 -9.03 -11.42 29.32
C ASP A 310 -7.55 -11.69 28.97
N GLY A 311 -7.08 -11.16 27.84
CA GLY A 311 -5.68 -11.26 27.43
C GLY A 311 -4.71 -10.65 28.44
N GLN A 312 -5.04 -9.50 29.04
CA GLN A 312 -4.21 -8.86 30.07
C GLN A 312 -4.23 -9.62 31.41
N ARG A 313 -5.29 -10.37 31.71
CA ARG A 313 -5.35 -11.26 32.89
C ARG A 313 -4.55 -12.54 32.68
N ASP A 314 -4.65 -13.13 31.48
CA ASP A 314 -4.04 -14.41 31.14
C ASP A 314 -2.53 -14.32 30.77
N SER A 315 -1.94 -13.10 30.76
CA SER A 315 -0.58 -12.85 30.26
C SER A 315 0.07 -11.55 30.76
N SER A 316 1.34 -11.35 30.39
CA SER A 316 2.06 -10.08 30.50
C SER A 316 1.63 -9.01 29.48
N CYS A 317 0.69 -9.31 28.57
CA CYS A 317 0.24 -8.37 27.54
C CYS A 317 -0.40 -7.14 28.18
N ARG A 318 0.14 -5.95 27.90
CA ARG A 318 -0.38 -4.66 28.37
C ARG A 318 -0.44 -3.68 27.20
N PHE A 319 -1.64 -3.36 26.77
CA PHE A 319 -1.90 -2.26 25.84
C PHE A 319 -1.98 -0.95 26.64
N ASP A 320 -1.50 0.14 26.05
CA ASP A 320 -1.59 1.49 26.63
C ASP A 320 -2.79 2.24 26.05
N LEU A 321 -3.17 1.88 24.81
CA LEU A 321 -4.16 2.56 23.99
C LEU A 321 -5.10 1.52 23.33
N PHE A 322 -6.37 1.88 23.18
CA PHE A 322 -7.37 1.11 22.43
C PHE A 322 -8.11 2.08 21.53
N SER A 323 -8.03 1.90 20.21
CA SER A 323 -8.76 2.77 19.27
C SER A 323 -10.25 2.41 19.22
N VAL A 324 -11.07 3.40 18.91
CA VAL A 324 -12.47 3.21 18.50
C VAL A 324 -12.62 3.88 17.15
N ASP A 325 -13.16 3.15 16.17
CA ASP A 325 -13.12 3.53 14.76
C ASP A 325 -14.55 3.63 14.20
N PHE A 326 -14.76 4.45 13.17
CA PHE A 326 -16.09 4.70 12.55
C PHE A 326 -17.24 5.09 13.51
N TRP A 327 -16.95 5.55 14.74
CA TRP A 327 -17.93 5.84 15.80
C TRP A 327 -18.85 7.05 15.56
N VAL A 328 -18.51 7.91 14.58
CA VAL A 328 -19.09 9.24 14.39
C VAL A 328 -20.55 9.21 13.93
N ASP A 329 -21.38 10.14 14.43
CA ASP A 329 -22.66 10.46 13.80
C ASP A 329 -22.39 11.21 12.48
N TYR A 330 -22.64 10.56 11.35
CA TYR A 330 -22.48 11.14 10.01
C TYR A 330 -23.29 12.43 9.77
N ARG A 331 -24.28 12.75 10.62
CA ARG A 331 -25.07 14.00 10.63
C ARG A 331 -24.77 14.92 11.81
N GLY A 332 -23.87 14.53 12.70
CA GLY A 332 -23.54 15.23 13.95
C GLY A 332 -22.47 16.31 13.83
N ASP A 333 -21.79 16.59 14.94
CA ASP A 333 -20.79 17.66 15.10
C ASP A 333 -19.41 17.16 15.57
N ILE A 334 -19.14 15.85 15.39
CA ILE A 334 -17.97 15.10 15.88
C ILE A 334 -17.86 15.06 17.43
N LYS A 335 -18.65 15.78 18.23
CA LYS A 335 -18.56 15.75 19.70
C LYS A 335 -19.20 14.52 20.36
N ARG A 336 -20.03 13.78 19.61
CA ARG A 336 -20.76 12.59 20.08
C ARG A 336 -20.65 11.44 19.07
N CYS A 337 -20.73 10.21 19.57
CA CYS A 337 -20.95 9.04 18.73
C CYS A 337 -22.34 9.02 18.08
N ASP A 338 -22.50 8.18 17.06
CA ASP A 338 -23.80 7.83 16.47
C ASP A 338 -24.77 7.33 17.55
N PRO A 339 -25.93 7.99 17.76
CA PRO A 339 -26.82 7.69 18.89
C PRO A 339 -27.60 6.38 18.75
N VAL A 340 -27.58 5.74 17.57
CA VAL A 340 -28.19 4.41 17.33
C VAL A 340 -27.16 3.31 17.60
N ARG A 341 -25.90 3.52 17.20
CA ARG A 341 -24.80 2.56 17.37
C ARG A 341 -24.13 2.65 18.74
N PHE A 342 -24.20 3.82 19.39
CA PHE A 342 -23.63 4.12 20.71
C PHE A 342 -24.67 4.83 21.60
N PRO A 343 -25.70 4.11 22.09
CA PRO A 343 -26.80 4.70 22.86
C PRO A 343 -26.39 5.28 24.22
N ASN A 344 -25.19 4.95 24.72
CA ASN A 344 -24.59 5.55 25.93
C ASN A 344 -23.41 6.50 25.62
N ASP A 345 -23.22 6.88 24.35
CA ASP A 345 -22.02 7.58 23.87
C ASP A 345 -20.74 6.80 24.30
N LEU A 346 -19.61 7.47 24.51
CA LEU A 346 -18.39 6.86 25.04
C LEU A 346 -18.46 6.46 26.53
N ALA A 347 -19.59 6.60 27.23
CA ALA A 347 -19.63 6.54 28.70
C ALA A 347 -19.16 5.19 29.29
N ARG A 348 -19.73 4.07 28.81
CA ARG A 348 -19.40 2.71 29.31
C ARG A 348 -18.04 2.24 28.81
N ILE A 349 -17.67 2.60 27.58
CA ILE A 349 -16.35 2.34 26.98
C ILE A 349 -15.23 2.93 27.87
N LYS A 350 -15.37 4.21 28.26
CA LYS A 350 -14.44 4.88 29.19
C LYS A 350 -14.39 4.22 30.59
N GLU A 351 -15.44 3.53 31.02
CA GLU A 351 -15.46 2.82 32.31
C GLU A 351 -14.71 1.49 32.25
N GLU A 352 -14.95 0.68 31.21
CA GLU A 352 -14.25 -0.61 31.05
C GLU A 352 -12.76 -0.44 30.73
N LEU A 353 -12.38 0.52 29.88
CA LEU A 353 -10.97 0.81 29.59
C LEU A 353 -10.20 1.20 30.87
N ARG A 354 -10.81 2.01 31.74
CA ARG A 354 -10.22 2.40 33.05
C ARG A 354 -10.01 1.22 34.00
N LYS A 355 -10.81 0.15 33.91
CA LYS A 355 -10.62 -1.08 34.70
C LYS A 355 -9.42 -1.91 34.23
N LEU A 356 -8.87 -1.60 33.06
CA LEU A 356 -7.75 -2.30 32.44
C LEU A 356 -6.45 -1.47 32.37
N ASP A 357 -6.48 -0.23 32.86
CA ASP A 357 -5.41 0.78 32.72
C ASP A 357 -5.04 1.08 31.25
N ILE A 358 -6.04 1.09 30.38
CA ILE A 358 -5.91 1.43 28.95
C ILE A 358 -6.58 2.79 28.71
N ALA A 359 -5.96 3.66 27.92
CA ALA A 359 -6.54 4.95 27.56
C ALA A 359 -7.28 4.92 26.20
N LEU A 360 -8.29 5.78 26.07
CA LEU A 360 -9.17 5.85 24.90
C LEU A 360 -8.44 6.45 23.68
N GLY A 361 -8.49 5.74 22.56
CA GLY A 361 -8.20 6.26 21.22
C GLY A 361 -9.48 6.54 20.41
N LEU A 362 -9.39 7.46 19.46
CA LEU A 362 -10.45 7.73 18.48
C LEU A 362 -9.83 7.92 17.09
N TRP A 363 -10.30 7.17 16.10
CA TRP A 363 -10.05 7.44 14.68
C TRP A 363 -11.05 8.45 14.12
N ILE A 364 -10.65 9.23 13.12
CA ILE A 364 -11.54 10.05 12.30
C ILE A 364 -10.95 10.26 10.91
N ASP A 365 -11.81 10.29 9.89
CA ASP A 365 -11.41 10.81 8.59
C ASP A 365 -11.23 12.33 8.64
N SER A 366 -10.13 12.85 8.08
CA SER A 366 -9.80 14.27 8.12
C SER A 366 -10.42 15.08 6.99
N SER A 367 -10.88 14.46 5.90
CA SER A 367 -11.45 15.17 4.75
C SER A 367 -12.60 14.45 4.03
N ILE A 368 -12.64 13.11 3.89
CA ILE A 368 -13.72 12.40 3.18
C ILE A 368 -15.05 12.65 3.88
N CYS A 369 -15.97 13.32 3.18
CA CYS A 369 -17.25 13.74 3.75
C CYS A 369 -18.10 12.53 4.17
N GLY A 370 -18.07 11.44 3.38
CA GLY A 370 -18.82 10.21 3.67
C GLY A 370 -18.31 9.38 4.84
N TRP A 371 -17.09 9.63 5.32
CA TRP A 371 -16.49 8.94 6.49
C TRP A 371 -16.33 9.89 7.72
N SER A 372 -16.93 11.07 7.62
CA SER A 372 -16.99 12.12 8.64
C SER A 372 -18.41 12.72 8.66
N VAL A 373 -18.58 14.01 8.94
CA VAL A 373 -19.88 14.68 9.10
C VAL A 373 -20.47 15.25 7.80
N GLY A 374 -20.29 14.56 6.67
CA GLY A 374 -20.84 14.98 5.36
C GLY A 374 -22.36 14.94 5.26
N GLY A 375 -23.03 14.19 6.13
CA GLY A 375 -24.49 14.16 6.25
C GLY A 375 -25.07 15.35 7.03
N ASN A 376 -24.24 16.19 7.66
CA ASN A 376 -24.68 17.41 8.34
C ASN A 376 -24.78 18.59 7.34
N PRO A 377 -25.96 19.15 7.04
CA PRO A 377 -26.10 20.22 6.06
C PRO A 377 -25.31 21.50 6.39
N ALA A 378 -24.98 21.73 7.66
CA ALA A 378 -24.20 22.91 8.07
C ALA A 378 -22.75 22.86 7.57
N THR A 379 -22.19 21.67 7.27
CA THR A 379 -20.80 21.51 6.82
C THR A 379 -20.62 21.69 5.31
N HIS A 380 -21.73 21.75 4.56
CA HIS A 380 -21.72 21.72 3.09
C HIS A 380 -21.02 22.91 2.44
N THR A 381 -20.91 24.05 3.14
CA THR A 381 -20.12 25.22 2.70
C THR A 381 -18.61 24.93 2.60
N ALA A 382 -18.09 24.02 3.43
CA ALA A 382 -16.68 23.66 3.47
C ALA A 382 -16.30 22.55 2.48
N ILE A 383 -17.25 22.03 1.70
CA ILE A 383 -16.97 20.96 0.72
C ILE A 383 -16.20 21.52 -0.49
N VAL A 384 -15.21 20.76 -0.94
CA VAL A 384 -14.46 20.99 -2.18
C VAL A 384 -15.30 20.56 -3.38
N GLN A 385 -15.47 21.44 -4.35
CA GLN A 385 -16.06 21.09 -5.63
C GLN A 385 -15.02 20.36 -6.50
N ASP A 386 -15.18 19.04 -6.66
CA ASP A 386 -14.52 18.26 -7.72
C ASP A 386 -15.52 18.05 -8.86
N GLN A 387 -15.20 18.59 -10.04
CA GLN A 387 -16.04 18.49 -11.24
C GLN A 387 -16.10 17.08 -11.85
N TYR A 388 -15.27 16.14 -11.37
CA TYR A 388 -15.19 14.77 -11.88
C TYR A 388 -15.74 13.70 -10.91
N ARG A 389 -16.21 14.09 -9.72
CA ARG A 389 -16.71 13.16 -8.68
C ARG A 389 -18.14 13.48 -8.26
N SER A 390 -19.01 12.47 -8.31
CA SER A 390 -20.38 12.55 -7.82
C SER A 390 -20.61 11.60 -6.62
N GLY A 391 -21.54 11.99 -5.75
CA GLY A 391 -21.89 11.26 -4.52
C GLY A 391 -21.06 11.67 -3.30
N PHE A 392 -21.71 11.79 -2.13
CA PHE A 392 -21.09 12.29 -0.89
C PHE A 392 -19.83 11.51 -0.44
N GLY A 393 -19.79 10.19 -0.67
CA GLY A 393 -18.61 9.36 -0.36
C GLY A 393 -17.36 9.70 -1.17
N ASN A 394 -17.49 10.45 -2.28
CA ASN A 394 -16.38 10.87 -3.15
C ASN A 394 -16.01 12.35 -2.98
N THR A 395 -16.61 13.05 -2.01
CA THR A 395 -16.39 14.49 -1.76
C THR A 395 -15.53 14.73 -0.53
N TYR A 396 -14.79 15.85 -0.51
CA TYR A 396 -13.81 16.17 0.53
C TYR A 396 -14.08 17.53 1.18
N PHE A 397 -13.77 17.66 2.47
CA PHE A 397 -13.79 18.93 3.21
C PHE A 397 -12.47 19.70 3.08
N CYS A 398 -12.57 20.99 2.82
CA CYS A 398 -11.47 21.94 2.95
C CYS A 398 -11.23 22.28 4.42
N ARG A 399 -10.06 21.91 4.97
CA ARG A 399 -9.72 22.16 6.39
C ARG A 399 -9.30 23.60 6.72
N ALA A 400 -9.22 24.47 5.71
CA ALA A 400 -9.08 25.91 5.90
C ALA A 400 -10.41 26.61 6.26
N THR A 401 -11.54 26.02 5.87
CA THR A 401 -12.83 26.71 5.75
C THR A 401 -13.82 26.35 6.85
N GLU A 402 -14.67 27.30 7.23
CA GLU A 402 -15.70 27.10 8.25
C GLU A 402 -16.99 26.45 7.70
N PRO A 403 -17.72 25.67 8.52
CA PRO A 403 -17.50 25.44 9.96
C PRO A 403 -16.46 24.36 10.28
N ILE A 404 -15.87 23.69 9.29
CA ILE A 404 -15.06 22.48 9.50
C ILE A 404 -13.76 22.75 10.28
N ARG A 405 -13.08 23.88 10.02
CA ARG A 405 -11.84 24.29 10.72
C ARG A 405 -12.06 24.40 12.24
N SER A 406 -13.09 25.13 12.66
CA SER A 406 -13.46 25.23 14.08
C SER A 406 -14.04 23.94 14.63
N LEU A 407 -14.87 23.22 13.86
CA LEU A 407 -15.60 22.04 14.33
C LEU A 407 -14.66 20.91 14.77
N TYR A 408 -13.69 20.51 13.94
CA TYR A 408 -12.69 19.49 14.33
C TYR A 408 -11.89 19.93 15.57
N THR A 409 -11.41 21.18 15.57
CA THR A 409 -10.60 21.73 16.67
C THR A 409 -11.38 21.68 18.00
N GLN A 410 -12.64 22.13 18.00
CA GLN A 410 -13.50 22.08 19.19
C GLN A 410 -13.86 20.64 19.59
N ALA A 411 -14.12 19.75 18.63
CA ALA A 411 -14.55 18.38 18.91
C ALA A 411 -13.43 17.56 19.56
N PHE A 412 -12.20 17.63 19.04
CA PHE A 412 -11.10 16.85 19.60
C PHE A 412 -10.51 17.45 20.88
N VAL A 413 -10.57 18.77 21.08
CA VAL A 413 -10.34 19.38 22.41
C VAL A 413 -11.41 18.95 23.42
N HIS A 414 -12.67 18.79 23.00
CA HIS A 414 -13.74 18.23 23.85
C HIS A 414 -13.46 16.76 24.21
N HIS A 415 -13.07 15.91 23.24
CA HIS A 415 -12.75 14.51 23.50
C HIS A 415 -11.54 14.31 24.42
N ILE A 416 -10.50 15.15 24.31
CA ILE A 416 -9.34 15.14 25.22
C ILE A 416 -9.74 15.45 26.67
N ARG A 417 -10.69 16.38 26.86
CA ARG A 417 -11.09 16.93 28.17
C ARG A 417 -12.21 16.15 28.85
N GLU A 418 -13.34 15.95 28.17
CA GLU A 418 -14.56 15.34 28.73
C GLU A 418 -14.60 13.82 28.53
N ASN A 419 -13.95 13.31 27.48
CA ASN A 419 -13.87 11.88 27.17
C ASN A 419 -12.51 11.26 27.52
N GLY A 420 -11.51 12.06 27.88
CA GLY A 420 -10.20 11.57 28.33
C GLY A 420 -9.38 10.90 27.23
N ALA A 421 -9.62 11.20 25.95
CA ALA A 421 -8.90 10.62 24.82
C ALA A 421 -7.38 10.88 24.92
N ARG A 422 -6.56 9.86 24.63
CA ARG A 422 -5.09 9.91 24.62
C ARG A 422 -4.45 9.34 23.35
N LEU A 423 -5.24 8.81 22.42
CA LEU A 423 -4.84 8.60 21.02
C LEU A 423 -5.85 9.31 20.11
N LEU A 424 -5.36 10.05 19.13
CA LEU A 424 -6.16 10.65 18.07
C LEU A 424 -5.53 10.33 16.72
N LYS A 425 -6.27 9.63 15.87
CA LYS A 425 -5.83 8.98 14.63
C LYS A 425 -6.57 9.63 13.46
N PHE A 426 -5.85 10.39 12.65
CA PHE A 426 -6.40 11.31 11.63
C PHE A 426 -6.09 10.84 10.22
N ASP A 427 -7.11 10.52 9.43
CA ASP A 427 -6.96 9.82 8.14
C ASP A 427 -7.26 10.68 6.91
N ASN A 428 -6.93 10.20 5.70
CA ASN A 428 -7.32 10.73 4.37
C ASN A 428 -7.30 12.27 4.17
N LEU A 429 -6.31 12.99 4.68
CA LEU A 429 -6.21 14.45 4.50
C LEU A 429 -6.08 14.84 3.03
N THR A 430 -7.00 15.68 2.57
CA THR A 430 -6.93 16.33 1.25
C THR A 430 -6.29 17.70 1.38
N THR A 431 -5.12 17.90 0.75
CA THR A 431 -4.35 19.15 0.85
C THR A 431 -4.55 20.10 -0.34
N GLN A 432 -5.61 19.95 -1.13
CA GLN A 432 -5.98 20.88 -2.20
C GLN A 432 -7.49 21.12 -2.25
N CYS A 433 -7.88 22.35 -2.54
CA CYS A 433 -9.26 22.75 -2.79
C CYS A 433 -9.35 23.52 -4.12
N GLN A 434 -10.35 23.18 -4.94
CA GLN A 434 -10.65 23.85 -6.20
C GLN A 434 -11.87 24.79 -6.12
N ASN A 435 -12.50 24.93 -4.95
CA ASN A 435 -13.68 25.77 -4.77
C ASN A 435 -13.28 27.27 -4.70
N PRO A 436 -13.67 28.12 -5.68
CA PRO A 436 -13.29 29.53 -5.71
C PRO A 436 -14.12 30.41 -4.75
N GLN A 437 -15.06 29.83 -4.00
CA GLN A 437 -15.88 30.53 -3.00
C GLN A 437 -15.28 30.46 -1.58
N HIS A 438 -14.16 29.75 -1.40
CA HIS A 438 -13.42 29.69 -0.14
C HIS A 438 -12.45 30.88 0.01
N GLU A 439 -11.95 31.12 1.23
CA GLU A 439 -11.17 32.33 1.55
C GLU A 439 -9.77 32.38 0.88
N HIS A 440 -9.23 31.21 0.56
CA HIS A 440 -7.95 31.03 -0.12
C HIS A 440 -8.14 30.97 -1.65
N LEU A 441 -7.05 31.15 -2.41
CA LEU A 441 -7.07 30.85 -3.85
C LEU A 441 -7.17 29.33 -4.11
N PRO A 442 -7.77 28.89 -5.24
CA PRO A 442 -7.77 27.48 -5.65
C PRO A 442 -6.38 26.87 -5.92
N GLY A 443 -6.32 25.55 -6.05
CA GLY A 443 -5.14 24.82 -6.52
C GLY A 443 -3.97 24.90 -5.55
N VAL A 444 -2.75 25.12 -6.04
CA VAL A 444 -1.52 25.12 -5.22
C VAL A 444 -1.59 26.06 -4.01
N TYR A 445 -2.23 27.22 -4.17
CA TYR A 445 -2.37 28.24 -3.14
C TYR A 445 -3.33 27.85 -2.00
N SER A 446 -4.20 26.85 -2.21
CA SER A 446 -5.05 26.31 -1.13
C SER A 446 -4.26 25.44 -0.15
N THR A 447 -3.14 24.86 -0.59
CA THR A 447 -2.35 23.87 0.17
C THR A 447 -1.93 24.41 1.53
N GLU A 448 -1.39 25.63 1.56
CA GLU A 448 -0.89 26.26 2.78
C GLU A 448 -2.03 26.61 3.74
N ALA A 449 -3.12 27.20 3.26
CA ALA A 449 -4.27 27.54 4.10
C ALA A 449 -4.92 26.30 4.73
N ILE A 450 -4.99 25.19 4.00
CA ILE A 450 -5.52 23.90 4.50
C ILE A 450 -4.58 23.33 5.58
N ILE A 451 -3.28 23.34 5.32
CA ILE A 451 -2.26 22.79 6.22
C ILE A 451 -2.11 23.65 7.48
N ASP A 452 -2.11 24.98 7.36
CA ASP A 452 -2.13 25.94 8.49
C ASP A 452 -3.34 25.67 9.41
N GLY A 453 -4.54 25.46 8.85
CA GLY A 453 -5.75 25.15 9.63
C GLY A 453 -5.71 23.80 10.36
N VAL A 454 -5.04 22.79 9.79
CA VAL A 454 -4.79 21.51 10.47
C VAL A 454 -3.69 21.65 11.55
N ILE A 455 -2.67 22.48 11.31
CA ILE A 455 -1.61 22.77 12.27
C ILE A 455 -2.14 23.57 13.47
N GLU A 456 -3.05 24.54 13.26
CA GLU A 456 -3.78 25.21 14.35
C GLU A 456 -4.56 24.20 15.20
N CYS A 457 -5.31 23.31 14.55
CA CYS A 457 -6.03 22.23 15.22
C CYS A 457 -5.08 21.40 16.10
N TYR A 458 -3.96 20.89 15.55
CA TYR A 458 -3.03 20.04 16.29
C TYR A 458 -2.28 20.78 17.42
N ARG A 459 -1.94 22.05 17.22
CA ARG A 459 -1.40 22.91 18.31
C ARG A 459 -2.42 23.11 19.43
N ALA A 460 -3.72 23.18 19.13
CA ALA A 460 -4.77 23.25 20.14
C ALA A 460 -4.98 21.92 20.88
N LEU A 461 -4.78 20.77 20.23
CA LEU A 461 -4.79 19.44 20.87
C LEU A 461 -3.60 19.28 21.82
N ASP A 462 -2.39 19.59 21.34
CA ASP A 462 -1.14 19.57 22.10
C ASP A 462 -1.20 20.50 23.32
N ALA A 463 -1.79 21.69 23.17
CA ALA A 463 -2.02 22.62 24.29
C ALA A 463 -3.16 22.19 25.23
N ALA A 464 -4.08 21.32 24.79
CA ALA A 464 -5.15 20.77 25.64
C ALA A 464 -4.68 19.56 26.46
N CYS A 465 -3.78 18.73 25.92
CA CYS A 465 -3.09 17.67 26.65
C CYS A 465 -1.79 17.28 25.91
N PRO A 466 -0.61 17.65 26.42
CA PRO A 466 0.67 17.26 25.82
C PRO A 466 0.83 15.74 25.67
N ASP A 467 0.27 14.96 26.61
CA ASP A 467 0.35 13.49 26.64
C ASP A 467 -0.57 12.78 25.61
N VAL A 468 -1.35 13.51 24.79
CA VAL A 468 -2.11 12.90 23.71
C VAL A 468 -1.16 12.42 22.61
N PHE A 469 -1.31 11.18 22.14
CA PHE A 469 -0.60 10.66 20.98
C PHE A 469 -1.37 11.02 19.70
N ILE A 470 -0.71 11.69 18.75
CA ILE A 470 -1.31 12.17 17.50
C ILE A 470 -0.74 11.36 16.35
N MET A 471 -1.59 10.55 15.72
CA MET A 471 -1.26 9.58 14.68
C MET A 471 -1.86 10.04 13.34
N LEU A 472 -1.04 10.11 12.28
CA LEU A 472 -1.38 10.78 11.03
C LEU A 472 -1.35 9.81 9.84
N TYR A 473 -2.50 9.49 9.25
CA TYR A 473 -2.61 8.42 8.25
C TYR A 473 -2.59 8.95 6.81
N TRP A 474 -3.58 8.66 5.97
CA TRP A 474 -3.49 9.00 4.55
C TRP A 474 -3.47 10.52 4.31
N GLY A 475 -2.68 10.95 3.31
CA GLY A 475 -2.45 12.36 2.98
C GLY A 475 -1.31 13.05 3.74
N TYR A 476 -0.81 12.49 4.85
CA TYR A 476 0.21 13.13 5.70
C TYR A 476 1.66 12.82 5.25
N ARG A 477 1.99 13.09 3.98
CA ARG A 477 3.25 12.62 3.35
C ARG A 477 4.54 13.33 3.76
N SER A 478 4.49 14.61 4.16
CA SER A 478 5.69 15.42 4.39
C SER A 478 6.34 15.14 5.75
N PRO A 479 7.66 14.90 5.86
CA PRO A 479 8.34 14.65 7.15
C PRO A 479 8.14 15.77 8.17
N TRP A 480 7.86 17.00 7.74
CA TRP A 480 7.55 18.13 8.62
C TRP A 480 6.22 18.04 9.36
N TRP A 481 5.33 17.10 9.01
CA TRP A 481 4.15 16.80 9.83
C TRP A 481 4.53 16.27 11.22
N LEU A 482 5.72 15.67 11.37
CA LEU A 482 6.22 15.18 12.65
C LEU A 482 6.55 16.30 13.64
N LEU A 483 6.51 17.57 13.24
CA LEU A 483 6.52 18.71 14.19
C LEU A 483 5.20 18.84 14.97
N TYR A 484 4.14 18.15 14.52
CA TYR A 484 2.76 18.31 15.01
C TYR A 484 2.06 16.98 15.32
N GLY A 485 2.43 15.88 14.65
CA GLY A 485 2.08 14.51 15.01
C GLY A 485 3.26 13.71 15.58
N ASP A 486 2.98 12.61 16.27
CA ASP A 486 3.97 11.68 16.80
C ASP A 486 4.44 10.66 15.76
N THR A 487 3.51 10.19 14.91
CA THR A 487 3.79 9.30 13.77
C THR A 487 3.00 9.69 12.52
N MET A 488 3.50 9.27 11.36
CA MET A 488 2.81 9.28 10.06
C MET A 488 2.81 7.90 9.41
N PHE A 489 1.79 7.59 8.61
CA PHE A 489 1.75 6.38 7.80
C PHE A 489 2.99 6.24 6.90
N GLU A 490 3.48 5.01 6.76
CA GLU A 490 4.69 4.65 6.02
C GLU A 490 4.63 5.09 4.55
N THR A 491 5.29 6.23 4.26
CA THR A 491 5.22 6.91 2.96
C THR A 491 5.76 6.08 1.80
N GLY A 492 6.52 5.01 2.08
CA GLY A 492 7.04 4.06 1.09
C GLY A 492 6.08 2.98 0.60
N VAL A 493 4.82 2.93 1.07
CA VAL A 493 3.80 1.98 0.58
C VAL A 493 2.54 2.67 0.00
N GLU A 494 1.87 2.00 -0.95
CA GLU A 494 0.81 2.58 -1.78
C GLU A 494 -0.63 2.23 -1.34
N MET A 495 -0.79 1.29 -0.41
CA MET A 495 -2.08 0.90 0.17
C MET A 495 -1.87 0.47 1.63
N GLU A 496 -2.96 0.34 2.40
CA GLU A 496 -2.95 -0.27 3.73
C GLU A 496 -2.10 -1.56 3.76
N ALA A 497 -1.44 -1.77 4.90
CA ALA A 497 -0.21 -2.54 5.10
C ALA A 497 -0.32 -4.07 4.98
N ALA A 498 -1.21 -4.54 4.12
CA ALA A 498 -1.64 -5.93 4.04
C ALA A 498 -1.51 -6.52 2.63
N SER A 499 -1.11 -5.72 1.63
CA SER A 499 -0.77 -6.21 0.29
C SER A 499 0.66 -6.78 0.23
N PRO A 500 0.90 -7.92 -0.46
CA PRO A 500 2.25 -8.46 -0.63
C PRO A 500 3.09 -7.62 -1.60
N GLY A 501 4.40 -7.74 -1.50
CA GLY A 501 5.35 -7.22 -2.48
C GLY A 501 5.41 -8.09 -3.75
N HIS A 502 6.10 -7.60 -4.77
CA HIS A 502 6.23 -8.25 -6.07
C HIS A 502 7.07 -9.55 -6.05
N MET A 503 7.96 -9.72 -5.06
CA MET A 503 8.75 -10.95 -4.89
C MET A 503 7.91 -12.05 -4.22
N PRO A 504 7.82 -13.26 -4.81
CA PRO A 504 6.95 -14.31 -4.29
C PRO A 504 7.35 -14.88 -2.94
N ALA A 505 6.38 -15.40 -2.19
CA ALA A 505 6.57 -16.00 -0.87
C ALA A 505 5.60 -17.18 -0.61
N PRO A 506 5.92 -18.12 0.29
CA PRO A 506 5.06 -19.27 0.60
C PRO A 506 3.75 -18.89 1.32
N TYR A 507 3.70 -17.70 1.94
CA TYR A 507 2.57 -17.15 2.68
C TYR A 507 2.41 -15.67 2.36
N VAL A 508 1.17 -15.15 2.35
CA VAL A 508 0.90 -13.74 2.04
C VAL A 508 1.65 -12.81 3.00
N ARG A 509 1.60 -13.10 4.31
CA ARG A 509 2.23 -12.27 5.33
C ARG A 509 3.75 -12.15 5.18
N ASP A 510 4.43 -13.15 4.63
CA ASP A 510 5.87 -13.05 4.36
C ASP A 510 6.15 -12.02 3.25
N GLY A 511 5.34 -12.03 2.19
CA GLY A 511 5.38 -11.03 1.12
C GLY A 511 4.95 -9.63 1.58
N VAL A 512 4.01 -9.54 2.53
CA VAL A 512 3.57 -8.28 3.16
C VAL A 512 4.68 -7.70 4.03
N THR A 513 5.26 -8.51 4.92
CA THR A 513 6.37 -8.11 5.80
C THR A 513 7.52 -7.55 4.95
N ARG A 514 7.91 -8.27 3.88
CA ARG A 514 8.92 -7.81 2.92
C ARG A 514 8.52 -6.50 2.22
N LYS A 515 7.24 -6.26 1.89
CA LYS A 515 6.77 -4.99 1.30
C LYS A 515 6.89 -3.82 2.27
N LEU A 516 6.61 -4.04 3.55
CA LEU A 516 6.77 -3.02 4.59
C LEU A 516 8.25 -2.70 4.83
N ASP A 517 9.10 -3.72 4.88
CA ASP A 517 10.55 -3.53 5.02
C ASP A 517 11.18 -2.89 3.76
N GLN A 518 10.64 -3.17 2.57
CA GLN A 518 10.95 -2.47 1.31
C GLN A 518 10.54 -0.99 1.33
N GLY A 519 9.30 -0.69 1.70
CA GLY A 519 8.80 0.69 1.80
C GLY A 519 9.57 1.50 2.83
N HIS A 520 9.85 0.92 3.98
CA HIS A 520 10.62 1.54 5.06
C HIS A 520 12.08 1.82 4.71
N THR A 521 12.72 0.91 3.96
CA THR A 521 14.08 1.13 3.42
C THR A 521 14.12 2.09 2.23
N PHE A 522 12.98 2.37 1.60
CA PHE A 522 12.82 3.41 0.58
C PHE A 522 12.58 4.81 1.17
N ALA A 523 11.71 4.93 2.19
CA ALA A 523 11.22 6.19 2.79
C ALA A 523 12.24 6.94 3.69
N ARG A 524 13.52 6.94 3.31
CA ARG A 524 14.68 7.36 4.12
C ARG A 524 14.76 8.87 4.45
N ASP A 525 13.74 9.65 4.14
CA ASP A 525 13.60 11.06 4.56
C ASP A 525 12.73 11.22 5.82
N VAL A 526 12.07 10.15 6.28
CA VAL A 526 11.28 10.14 7.52
C VAL A 526 12.07 9.45 8.63
N PRO A 527 12.24 10.06 9.83
CA PRO A 527 12.78 9.35 10.99
C PRO A 527 11.93 8.13 11.33
N TRP A 528 12.55 6.96 11.48
CA TRP A 528 11.83 5.69 11.70
C TRP A 528 10.94 5.69 12.96
N LEU A 529 11.33 6.43 14.00
CA LEU A 529 10.51 6.64 15.20
C LEU A 529 9.19 7.40 14.91
N GLY A 530 9.11 8.09 13.78
CA GLY A 530 7.95 8.81 13.28
C GLY A 530 7.18 8.11 12.17
N THR A 531 7.54 6.89 11.74
CA THR A 531 6.68 6.12 10.82
C THR A 531 5.66 5.27 11.60
N ASP A 532 4.59 4.88 10.92
CA ASP A 532 3.66 3.84 11.33
C ASP A 532 3.39 2.94 10.11
N SER A 533 3.59 1.64 10.28
CA SER A 533 3.41 0.63 9.23
C SER A 533 2.07 -0.13 9.34
N LEU A 534 1.11 0.41 10.11
CA LEU A 534 -0.18 -0.23 10.45
C LEU A 534 -0.03 -1.62 11.10
N GLY A 535 1.11 -1.86 11.75
CA GLY A 535 1.42 -3.08 12.50
C GLY A 535 1.06 -4.39 11.80
N VAL A 536 0.18 -5.17 12.43
CA VAL A 536 -0.14 -6.54 12.01
C VAL A 536 -1.65 -6.76 11.94
N TRP A 537 -2.16 -6.82 10.70
CA TRP A 537 -3.53 -7.20 10.40
C TRP A 537 -3.76 -8.70 10.61
N LEU A 538 -4.67 -9.04 11.53
CA LEU A 538 -5.07 -10.39 11.93
C LEU A 538 -6.51 -10.74 11.47
N SER A 539 -7.25 -9.76 10.96
CA SER A 539 -8.65 -9.87 10.53
C SER A 539 -8.87 -10.89 9.41
N HIS A 540 -10.02 -11.54 9.40
CA HIS A 540 -10.52 -12.40 8.33
C HIS A 540 -11.58 -11.73 7.41
N TRP A 541 -11.70 -10.39 7.44
CA TRP A 541 -12.71 -9.64 6.68
C TRP A 541 -12.40 -9.58 5.18
N GLY A 542 -13.00 -10.48 4.39
CA GLY A 542 -12.80 -10.59 2.94
C GLY A 542 -13.37 -9.43 2.10
N GLY A 543 -14.17 -8.53 2.69
CA GLY A 543 -14.75 -7.37 2.00
C GLY A 543 -13.81 -6.16 1.86
N TRP A 544 -12.64 -6.21 2.48
CA TRP A 544 -11.67 -5.10 2.52
C TRP A 544 -10.24 -5.62 2.33
N ASN A 545 -9.29 -4.70 2.17
CA ASN A 545 -7.86 -5.00 1.99
C ASN A 545 -7.16 -5.41 3.32
N SER A 546 -7.86 -6.02 4.28
CA SER A 546 -7.32 -6.36 5.61
C SER A 546 -7.38 -7.86 5.96
N GLY A 547 -8.06 -8.67 5.16
CA GLY A 547 -8.38 -10.09 5.41
C GLY A 547 -7.21 -11.10 5.30
N ILE A 548 -6.08 -10.89 5.98
CA ILE A 548 -4.96 -11.87 5.99
C ILE A 548 -5.24 -13.07 6.92
N GLY A 549 -5.98 -12.86 8.02
CA GLY A 549 -6.16 -13.84 9.08
C GLY A 549 -4.91 -14.07 9.94
N THR A 550 -4.97 -14.95 10.93
CA THR A 550 -3.87 -15.14 11.91
C THR A 550 -2.60 -15.82 11.38
N GLU A 551 -2.55 -16.28 10.13
CA GLU A 551 -1.44 -17.12 9.64
C GLU A 551 -0.09 -16.38 9.70
N ARG A 552 0.90 -16.99 10.39
CA ARG A 552 2.27 -16.48 10.62
C ARG A 552 2.35 -15.10 11.30
N TRP A 553 1.35 -14.74 12.11
CA TRP A 553 1.31 -13.44 12.77
C TRP A 553 2.56 -13.16 13.60
N GLU A 554 3.19 -14.18 14.22
CA GLU A 554 4.41 -14.03 15.01
C GLU A 554 5.57 -13.49 14.16
N GLN A 555 5.81 -14.03 12.96
CA GLN A 555 6.89 -13.60 12.08
C GLN A 555 6.74 -12.14 11.67
N GLY A 556 5.52 -11.74 11.28
CA GLY A 556 5.21 -10.36 10.95
C GLY A 556 5.40 -9.42 12.14
N PHE A 557 4.87 -9.79 13.30
CA PHE A 557 4.93 -8.98 14.52
C PHE A 557 6.35 -8.82 15.07
N VAL A 558 7.19 -9.86 14.97
CA VAL A 558 8.61 -9.82 15.35
C VAL A 558 9.40 -8.84 14.47
N MET A 559 9.16 -8.84 13.16
CA MET A 559 9.79 -7.87 12.26
C MET A 559 9.24 -6.46 12.48
N ASP A 560 7.94 -6.34 12.70
CA ASP A 560 7.24 -5.06 12.89
C ASP A 560 7.78 -4.27 14.09
N ILE A 561 7.72 -4.83 15.31
CA ILE A 561 8.14 -4.11 16.52
C ILE A 561 9.62 -3.69 16.47
N CYS A 562 10.45 -4.45 15.72
CA CYS A 562 11.88 -4.17 15.55
C CYS A 562 12.21 -3.19 14.41
N ARG A 563 11.26 -2.80 13.56
CA ARG A 563 11.50 -1.91 12.41
C ARG A 563 12.01 -0.53 12.81
N GLY A 564 11.56 -0.01 13.96
CA GLY A 564 12.10 1.21 14.59
C GLY A 564 11.05 2.24 15.00
N HIS A 565 9.79 2.04 14.61
CA HIS A 565 8.66 2.89 15.00
C HIS A 565 8.24 2.75 16.47
N ALA A 566 8.71 1.73 17.19
CA ALA A 566 8.38 1.47 18.59
C ALA A 566 6.86 1.57 18.88
N LEU A 567 6.08 0.86 18.06
CA LEU A 567 4.66 0.57 18.31
C LEU A 567 4.48 -0.96 18.27
N ALA A 568 3.40 -1.44 18.88
CA ALA A 568 2.91 -2.79 18.74
C ALA A 568 1.40 -2.74 18.50
N GLN A 569 0.99 -2.90 17.24
CA GLN A 569 -0.36 -2.59 16.77
C GLN A 569 -1.03 -3.79 16.06
N PRO A 570 -1.64 -4.73 16.81
CA PRO A 570 -2.50 -5.75 16.22
C PRO A 570 -3.85 -5.16 15.81
N TRP A 571 -4.19 -5.27 14.51
CA TRP A 571 -5.52 -4.96 13.97
C TRP A 571 -6.34 -6.24 13.84
N SER A 572 -7.57 -6.28 14.35
CA SER A 572 -8.28 -7.56 14.45
C SER A 572 -9.80 -7.51 14.45
N ASP A 573 -10.38 -8.70 14.27
CA ASP A 573 -11.82 -8.98 14.23
C ASP A 573 -12.29 -9.64 15.56
N PRO A 574 -13.57 -10.03 15.71
CA PRO A 574 -14.08 -10.64 16.94
C PRO A 574 -13.32 -11.85 17.50
N GLN A 575 -12.57 -12.61 16.70
CA GLN A 575 -11.90 -13.83 17.17
C GLN A 575 -10.48 -13.56 17.65
N TRP A 576 -9.76 -12.66 16.96
CA TRP A 576 -8.33 -12.35 17.10
C TRP A 576 -7.42 -13.56 17.35
N LEU A 577 -7.06 -13.86 18.60
CA LEU A 577 -6.03 -14.84 18.94
C LEU A 577 -6.38 -15.71 20.15
N SER A 578 -5.94 -16.97 20.10
CA SER A 578 -6.13 -17.93 21.19
C SER A 578 -5.34 -17.54 22.45
N PRO A 579 -5.66 -18.07 23.65
CA PRO A 579 -4.92 -17.74 24.87
C PRO A 579 -3.39 -17.99 24.81
N PRO A 580 -2.88 -19.05 24.15
CA PRO A 580 -1.44 -19.20 23.90
C PRO A 580 -0.84 -18.08 23.04
N GLU A 581 -1.46 -17.72 21.93
CA GLU A 581 -0.97 -16.68 21.02
C GLU A 581 -0.99 -15.30 21.69
N ARG A 582 -2.05 -14.98 22.45
CA ARG A 582 -2.14 -13.75 23.25
C ARG A 582 -1.04 -13.67 24.32
N ARG A 583 -0.60 -14.80 24.89
CA ARG A 583 0.61 -14.85 25.74
C ARG A 583 1.88 -14.59 24.93
N GLN A 584 2.05 -15.20 23.77
CA GLN A 584 3.22 -15.01 22.91
C GLN A 584 3.41 -13.54 22.50
N MET A 585 2.33 -12.85 22.13
CA MET A 585 2.35 -11.40 21.86
C MET A 585 2.61 -10.59 23.12
N GLY A 586 2.04 -11.00 24.26
CA GLY A 586 2.30 -10.38 25.56
C GLY A 586 3.77 -10.48 26.01
N GLU A 587 4.50 -11.50 25.60
CA GLU A 587 5.96 -11.61 25.80
C GLU A 587 6.71 -10.63 24.89
N PHE A 588 6.33 -10.52 23.61
CA PHE A 588 6.95 -9.59 22.67
C PHE A 588 6.73 -8.11 23.07
N ILE A 589 5.51 -7.74 23.46
CA ILE A 589 5.19 -6.39 23.96
C ILE A 589 5.94 -6.10 25.28
N ALA A 590 6.02 -7.07 26.19
CA ALA A 590 6.78 -6.90 27.43
C ALA A 590 8.29 -6.75 27.16
N LEU A 591 8.85 -7.47 26.19
CA LEU A 591 10.25 -7.35 25.76
C LEU A 591 10.53 -5.95 25.20
N MET A 592 9.63 -5.45 24.34
CA MET A 592 9.69 -4.09 23.80
C MET A 592 9.69 -3.03 24.90
N LYS A 593 8.74 -3.13 25.85
CA LYS A 593 8.62 -2.21 27.00
C LYS A 593 9.75 -2.34 28.03
N ALA A 594 10.40 -3.50 28.14
CA ALA A 594 11.55 -3.71 29.03
C ALA A 594 12.88 -3.17 28.48
N ARG A 595 12.97 -2.90 27.17
CA ARG A 595 14.20 -2.40 26.50
C ARG A 595 13.90 -1.24 25.53
N PRO A 596 13.21 -0.17 25.96
CA PRO A 596 12.72 0.89 25.06
C PRO A 596 13.85 1.52 24.23
N GLN A 597 15.01 1.74 24.84
CA GLN A 597 16.20 2.33 24.20
C GLN A 597 16.83 1.44 23.12
N CYS A 598 16.53 0.14 23.07
CA CYS A 598 16.88 -0.71 21.94
C CYS A 598 15.97 -0.42 20.74
N PHE A 599 14.65 -0.48 20.95
CA PHE A 599 13.65 -0.46 19.86
C PHE A 599 13.51 0.90 19.17
N VAL A 600 13.73 2.01 19.87
CA VAL A 600 13.77 3.36 19.24
C VAL A 600 15.08 3.65 18.48
N ASN A 601 16.07 2.77 18.59
CA ASN A 601 17.41 2.87 18.01
C ASN A 601 17.72 1.63 17.14
N SER A 602 16.75 1.25 16.30
CA SER A 602 16.92 0.21 15.29
C SER A 602 17.81 0.66 14.13
N ARG A 603 18.42 -0.31 13.44
CA ARG A 603 19.12 -0.18 12.15
C ARG A 603 18.92 -1.45 11.33
N LEU A 604 18.92 -1.33 10.00
CA LEU A 604 18.96 -2.49 9.12
C LEU A 604 20.32 -3.21 9.26
N ILE A 605 20.31 -4.54 9.16
CA ILE A 605 21.50 -5.41 9.18
C ILE A 605 21.38 -6.52 8.13
N LEU A 606 22.52 -7.12 7.78
CA LEU A 606 22.70 -8.14 6.74
C LEU A 606 22.49 -7.54 5.33
N GLY A 607 21.58 -8.09 4.52
CA GLY A 607 21.33 -7.70 3.13
C GLY A 607 20.13 -6.77 2.94
N ASP A 608 19.62 -6.76 1.71
CA ASP A 608 18.63 -5.80 1.21
C ASP A 608 17.25 -6.46 0.96
N PRO A 609 16.14 -5.95 1.56
CA PRO A 609 14.80 -6.50 1.35
C PRO A 609 14.27 -6.38 -0.09
N TRP A 610 14.88 -5.52 -0.93
CA TRP A 610 14.62 -5.42 -2.37
C TRP A 610 15.34 -6.48 -3.21
N LYS A 611 16.18 -7.33 -2.61
CA LYS A 611 16.89 -8.44 -3.26
C LYS A 611 16.51 -9.78 -2.63
N ASP A 612 16.93 -10.90 -3.23
CA ASP A 612 16.81 -12.24 -2.62
C ASP A 612 17.96 -12.51 -1.63
N GLU A 613 18.02 -11.66 -0.61
CA GLU A 613 19.02 -11.65 0.46
C GLU A 613 18.35 -11.72 1.84
N PRO A 614 18.96 -12.39 2.84
CA PRO A 614 18.56 -12.28 4.24
C PRO A 614 18.85 -10.89 4.80
N TYR A 615 17.87 -10.33 5.51
CA TYR A 615 17.94 -8.99 6.11
C TYR A 615 17.36 -9.03 7.54
N GLY A 616 17.55 -7.95 8.29
CA GLY A 616 17.02 -7.85 9.64
C GLY A 616 17.21 -6.49 10.28
N TYR A 617 16.82 -6.40 11.54
CA TYR A 617 16.90 -5.20 12.36
C TYR A 617 17.71 -5.47 13.63
N CYS A 618 18.67 -4.57 13.92
CA CYS A 618 19.40 -4.53 15.17
C CYS A 618 18.93 -3.33 16.01
N CYS A 619 18.08 -3.62 16.99
CA CYS A 619 17.62 -2.67 18.00
C CYS A 619 18.62 -2.66 19.16
N SER A 620 19.42 -1.60 19.35
CA SER A 620 20.53 -1.59 20.33
C SER A 620 20.55 -0.35 21.20
N ASP A 621 20.84 -0.53 22.49
CA ASP A 621 21.12 0.57 23.44
C ASP A 621 22.61 0.94 23.51
N GLY A 622 23.44 0.32 22.66
CA GLY A 622 24.89 0.47 22.64
C GLY A 622 25.65 -0.47 23.58
N GLN A 623 24.96 -1.24 24.43
CA GLN A 623 25.55 -2.29 25.29
C GLN A 623 25.01 -3.69 24.96
N ARG A 624 23.71 -3.80 24.66
CA ARG A 624 23.00 -5.03 24.23
C ARG A 624 22.09 -4.75 23.04
N ALA A 625 21.74 -5.79 22.29
CA ALA A 625 20.84 -5.70 21.15
C ALA A 625 19.72 -6.74 21.18
N ILE A 626 18.55 -6.33 20.70
CA ILE A 626 17.52 -7.23 20.18
C ILE A 626 17.70 -7.32 18.66
N LEU A 627 17.76 -8.54 18.12
CA LEU A 627 17.96 -8.82 16.70
C LEU A 627 16.73 -9.54 16.16
N ALA A 628 15.99 -8.91 15.24
CA ALA A 628 14.98 -9.58 14.42
C ALA A 628 15.59 -9.85 13.04
N ILE A 629 15.67 -11.10 12.63
CA ILE A 629 16.32 -11.48 11.35
C ILE A 629 15.35 -12.35 10.55
N ASN A 630 15.08 -11.93 9.31
CA ASN A 630 14.26 -12.66 8.34
C ASN A 630 15.18 -13.27 7.28
N ASN A 631 15.12 -14.59 7.06
CA ASN A 631 15.81 -15.16 5.91
C ASN A 631 15.24 -14.57 4.60
N GLY A 632 13.92 -14.45 4.45
CA GLY A 632 13.27 -13.82 3.28
C GLY A 632 13.47 -14.52 1.92
N THR A 633 14.48 -15.39 1.81
CA THR A 633 14.84 -16.12 0.59
C THR A 633 14.28 -17.54 0.57
N TRP A 634 14.29 -18.13 -0.62
CA TRP A 634 13.93 -19.53 -0.85
C TRP A 634 15.02 -20.54 -0.42
N GLU A 635 16.20 -20.10 0.05
CA GLU A 635 17.31 -20.98 0.44
C GLU A 635 17.53 -21.04 1.97
N ASP A 636 18.06 -22.16 2.47
CA ASP A 636 18.59 -22.20 3.85
C ASP A 636 19.91 -21.40 3.91
N ARG A 637 20.00 -20.43 4.83
CA ARG A 637 21.11 -19.45 4.87
C ARG A 637 21.86 -19.50 6.20
N VAL A 638 23.18 -19.68 6.14
CA VAL A 638 24.09 -19.41 7.27
C VAL A 638 24.36 -17.91 7.31
N LEU A 639 24.18 -17.30 8.47
CA LEU A 639 24.27 -15.86 8.72
C LEU A 639 25.30 -15.59 9.82
N THR A 640 26.18 -14.63 9.57
CA THR A 640 27.16 -14.15 10.55
C THR A 640 26.55 -13.03 11.38
N LEU A 641 26.52 -13.21 12.70
CA LEU A 641 26.12 -12.20 13.67
C LEU A 641 27.34 -11.37 14.07
N GLU A 642 27.38 -10.09 13.68
CA GLU A 642 28.46 -9.17 14.02
C GLU A 642 28.24 -8.56 15.42
N LEU A 643 28.55 -9.32 16.46
CA LEU A 643 28.40 -8.94 17.87
C LEU A 643 29.51 -7.96 18.32
N ASN A 644 29.59 -6.82 17.63
CA ASN A 644 30.66 -5.82 17.74
C ASN A 644 30.18 -4.44 17.23
N ALA A 645 31.09 -3.47 17.09
CA ALA A 645 30.75 -2.10 16.73
C ALA A 645 30.08 -1.96 15.35
N ALA A 646 30.24 -2.91 14.43
CA ALA A 646 29.53 -2.89 13.14
C ALA A 646 28.01 -2.91 13.31
N TRP A 647 27.50 -3.60 14.33
CA TRP A 647 26.08 -3.57 14.72
C TRP A 647 25.83 -2.71 15.97
N GLY A 648 26.73 -1.77 16.27
CA GLY A 648 26.63 -0.84 17.40
C GLY A 648 26.56 -1.54 18.75
N LEU A 649 27.51 -2.43 19.00
CA LEU A 649 27.77 -3.10 20.28
C LEU A 649 29.24 -2.93 20.70
N PRO A 650 29.61 -3.05 22.00
CA PRO A 650 30.99 -2.80 22.43
C PRO A 650 31.96 -3.87 21.93
N ASN A 651 33.09 -3.42 21.36
CA ASN A 651 34.17 -4.31 20.94
C ASN A 651 34.86 -5.00 22.14
N GLY A 652 35.42 -6.19 21.92
CA GLY A 652 36.22 -6.92 22.93
C GLY A 652 35.42 -7.58 24.06
N LYS A 653 34.08 -7.58 23.98
CA LYS A 653 33.20 -8.35 24.87
C LYS A 653 33.10 -9.82 24.44
N THR A 654 32.65 -10.67 25.36
CA THR A 654 32.04 -11.96 25.06
C THR A 654 30.54 -11.89 25.35
N TRP A 655 29.77 -12.73 24.68
CA TRP A 655 28.32 -12.59 24.55
C TRP A 655 27.56 -13.83 24.99
N ASP A 656 26.43 -13.59 25.65
CA ASP A 656 25.32 -14.53 25.78
C ASP A 656 24.24 -14.17 24.76
N LEU A 657 23.61 -15.20 24.18
CA LEU A 657 22.60 -15.06 23.13
C LEU A 657 21.35 -15.87 23.47
N TYR A 658 20.21 -15.19 23.60
CA TYR A 658 18.93 -15.79 23.95
C TYR A 658 17.97 -15.72 22.77
N ARG A 659 17.49 -16.86 22.26
CA ARG A 659 16.44 -16.89 21.25
C ARG A 659 15.09 -16.74 21.95
N TRP A 660 14.37 -15.67 21.61
CA TRP A 660 13.00 -15.40 22.06
C TRP A 660 11.96 -16.01 21.10
N TYR A 661 12.27 -16.08 19.80
CA TYR A 661 11.43 -16.70 18.78
C TYR A 661 12.29 -17.28 17.64
N PRO A 662 11.89 -18.40 17.00
CA PRO A 662 10.95 -19.40 17.48
C PRO A 662 11.61 -20.27 18.57
N ASN A 663 10.86 -21.12 19.28
CA ASN A 663 11.39 -22.14 20.20
C ASN A 663 12.43 -21.61 21.22
N PRO A 664 12.02 -20.94 22.31
CA PRO A 664 12.93 -20.22 23.20
C PRO A 664 14.11 -21.04 23.76
N ALA A 665 15.34 -20.51 23.68
CA ALA A 665 16.56 -21.20 24.11
C ALA A 665 17.73 -20.24 24.40
N ARG A 666 18.68 -20.65 25.26
CA ARG A 666 19.99 -19.98 25.41
C ARG A 666 21.00 -20.65 24.47
N LEU A 667 21.58 -19.87 23.55
CA LEU A 667 22.48 -20.37 22.51
C LEU A 667 23.95 -20.24 22.95
N THR A 668 24.70 -21.34 22.93
CA THR A 668 26.12 -21.41 23.37
C THR A 668 26.94 -22.31 22.44
N ASP A 669 28.20 -21.97 22.12
CA ASP A 669 29.09 -22.94 21.44
C ASP A 669 29.62 -23.97 22.45
N LYS A 670 28.94 -25.11 22.58
CA LYS A 670 29.38 -26.24 23.42
C LYS A 670 29.64 -25.81 24.89
N GLY A 671 28.82 -24.91 25.42
CA GLY A 671 28.97 -24.34 26.76
C GLY A 671 29.94 -23.16 26.88
N LYS A 672 30.51 -22.66 25.79
CA LYS A 672 31.32 -21.43 25.75
C LYS A 672 30.46 -20.21 25.42
N THR A 673 30.91 -19.05 25.90
CA THR A 673 30.43 -17.72 25.50
C THR A 673 30.77 -17.43 24.04
N LEU A 674 29.95 -16.65 23.36
CA LEU A 674 30.19 -16.26 21.97
C LEU A 674 31.21 -15.11 21.89
N GLY A 675 31.96 -15.07 20.78
CA GLY A 675 32.91 -14.00 20.48
C GLY A 675 32.28 -12.82 19.73
N PRO A 676 33.09 -11.92 19.14
CA PRO A 676 32.58 -10.78 18.37
C PRO A 676 31.93 -11.15 17.03
N LYS A 677 31.98 -12.43 16.64
CA LYS A 677 31.21 -13.04 15.55
C LYS A 677 30.61 -14.37 16.03
N ALA A 678 29.42 -14.71 15.56
CA ALA A 678 28.75 -16.00 15.76
C ALA A 678 27.97 -16.42 14.51
N GLU A 679 27.71 -17.70 14.30
CA GLU A 679 26.94 -18.20 13.14
C GLU A 679 25.57 -18.74 13.57
N ILE A 680 24.55 -18.45 12.77
CA ILE A 680 23.23 -19.11 12.83
C ILE A 680 22.79 -19.56 11.44
N LEU A 681 22.06 -20.68 11.35
CA LEU A 681 21.46 -21.19 10.14
C LEU A 681 19.92 -21.14 10.25
N LEU A 682 19.30 -20.40 9.34
CA LEU A 682 17.85 -20.25 9.22
C LEU A 682 17.33 -21.06 8.03
N ARG A 683 16.11 -21.63 8.15
CA ARG A 683 15.33 -22.14 7.01
C ARG A 683 14.98 -21.01 6.06
N ALA A 684 14.70 -21.35 4.79
CA ALA A 684 13.93 -20.49 3.90
C ALA A 684 12.69 -19.92 4.62
N PHE A 685 12.51 -18.59 4.57
CA PHE A 685 11.45 -17.86 5.29
C PHE A 685 11.34 -18.13 6.83
N GLU A 686 12.40 -18.54 7.52
CA GLU A 686 12.45 -18.50 9.00
C GLU A 686 12.81 -17.08 9.48
N VAL A 687 11.98 -16.55 10.39
CA VAL A 687 12.25 -15.31 11.14
C VAL A 687 12.67 -15.70 12.55
N VAL A 688 13.73 -15.09 13.07
CA VAL A 688 14.26 -15.32 14.42
C VAL A 688 14.32 -14.01 15.20
N LEU A 689 13.97 -14.06 16.49
CA LEU A 689 14.16 -12.98 17.46
C LEU A 689 15.19 -13.41 18.50
N LEU A 690 16.26 -12.63 18.64
CA LEU A 690 17.37 -12.87 19.57
C LEU A 690 17.58 -11.68 20.50
N GLU A 691 18.03 -11.91 21.73
CA GLU A 691 18.69 -10.91 22.57
C GLU A 691 20.17 -11.27 22.72
N ALA A 692 21.06 -10.38 22.30
CA ALA A 692 22.51 -10.49 22.46
C ALA A 692 22.97 -9.51 23.55
N LEU A 693 23.56 -10.03 24.62
CA LEU A 693 23.92 -9.26 25.81
C LEU A 693 25.31 -9.64 26.36
N PRO A 694 26.05 -8.73 27.03
CA PRO A 694 27.37 -9.01 27.56
C PRO A 694 27.34 -10.17 28.57
N HIS A 695 28.31 -11.09 28.47
CA HIS A 695 28.28 -12.33 29.24
C HIS A 695 28.09 -12.12 30.76
N GLY A 696 27.13 -12.84 31.34
CA GLY A 696 26.81 -12.81 32.76
C GLY A 696 25.75 -11.78 33.15
N GLU A 697 25.33 -10.89 32.25
CA GLU A 697 24.13 -10.07 32.48
C GLU A 697 22.84 -10.90 32.32
N PRO A 698 21.72 -10.48 32.96
CA PRO A 698 20.43 -11.13 32.76
C PRO A 698 19.75 -10.72 31.43
N PRO A 699 18.93 -11.60 30.83
CA PRO A 699 18.03 -11.26 29.73
C PRO A 699 16.97 -10.24 30.15
N ALA A 700 16.30 -9.63 29.17
CA ALA A 700 15.37 -8.52 29.38
C ALA A 700 14.14 -8.87 30.24
N LEU A 701 13.63 -10.10 30.11
CA LEU A 701 12.58 -10.68 30.95
C LEU A 701 13.08 -11.99 31.56
N GLN A 702 12.55 -12.37 32.74
CA GLN A 702 12.87 -13.65 33.35
C GLN A 702 12.11 -14.78 32.64
N ARG A 703 12.84 -15.79 32.17
CA ARG A 703 12.31 -17.01 31.53
C ARG A 703 13.25 -18.19 31.81
N ASP A 704 12.72 -19.40 31.92
CA ASP A 704 13.56 -20.60 31.77
C ASP A 704 13.98 -20.76 30.30
N PHE A 705 15.29 -20.85 30.06
CA PHE A 705 15.88 -20.94 28.75
C PHE A 705 16.75 -22.20 28.66
N GLN A 706 16.18 -23.24 28.06
CA GLN A 706 16.90 -24.48 27.80
C GLN A 706 18.14 -24.22 26.93
N GLN A 707 19.29 -24.77 27.34
CA GLN A 707 20.56 -24.53 26.66
C GLN A 707 20.65 -25.34 25.37
N GLN A 708 21.01 -24.67 24.27
CA GLN A 708 21.17 -25.27 22.95
C GLN A 708 22.46 -24.75 22.28
N SER A 709 22.95 -25.48 21.29
CA SER A 709 23.94 -24.93 20.35
C SER A 709 23.24 -24.05 19.31
N PRO A 710 23.87 -22.97 18.80
CA PRO A 710 23.46 -22.36 17.55
C PRO A 710 23.32 -23.44 16.46
N ARG A 711 22.20 -23.42 15.73
CA ARG A 711 22.01 -24.32 14.59
C ARG A 711 22.94 -23.85 13.47
N ILE A 712 23.81 -24.73 12.97
CA ILE A 712 24.72 -24.44 11.84
C ILE A 712 24.58 -25.44 10.68
N ARG A 713 23.74 -26.48 10.84
CA ARG A 713 23.40 -27.46 9.79
C ARG A 713 21.98 -27.98 9.98
N PHE A 714 21.27 -28.21 8.88
CA PHE A 714 20.11 -29.10 8.82
C PHE A 714 20.51 -30.45 8.21
N THR A 715 19.80 -31.52 8.58
CA THR A 715 19.94 -32.86 7.98
C THR A 715 19.47 -32.84 6.53
N GLU A 716 18.24 -32.35 6.33
CA GLU A 716 17.56 -32.12 5.05
C GLU A 716 17.35 -30.59 4.90
N ARG A 717 17.50 -29.99 3.71
CA ARG A 717 17.61 -28.53 3.48
C ARG A 717 16.35 -27.88 2.79
N SER A 718 16.48 -26.76 2.04
CA SER A 718 15.55 -26.08 1.04
C SER A 718 16.10 -25.69 -0.44
N GLN A 719 15.93 -26.46 -1.55
CA GLN A 719 16.52 -26.52 -2.95
C GLN A 719 15.44 -26.55 -4.04
N ARG A 720 15.58 -25.75 -5.09
CA ARG A 720 14.68 -25.80 -6.25
C ARG A 720 14.62 -27.22 -6.87
N LEU A 721 13.47 -27.90 -6.81
CA LEU A 721 13.26 -29.10 -7.63
C LEU A 721 13.15 -28.71 -9.11
N LYS A 722 13.46 -29.67 -9.98
CA LYS A 722 13.28 -29.52 -11.42
C LYS A 722 11.87 -29.96 -11.80
N VAL A 723 11.24 -29.18 -12.67
CA VAL A 723 9.92 -29.46 -13.21
C VAL A 723 9.94 -29.41 -14.73
N ALA A 724 9.09 -30.24 -15.35
CA ALA A 724 8.58 -30.00 -16.69
C ALA A 724 7.26 -29.23 -16.57
N VAL A 725 7.14 -28.15 -17.34
CA VAL A 725 5.88 -27.42 -17.51
C VAL A 725 5.43 -27.63 -18.95
N THR A 726 4.22 -28.13 -19.13
CA THR A 726 3.60 -28.31 -20.45
C THR A 726 2.23 -27.65 -20.47
N GLN A 727 1.94 -26.90 -21.52
CA GLN A 727 0.58 -26.49 -21.84
C GLN A 727 0.05 -27.53 -22.84
N PRO A 728 -1.01 -28.30 -22.52
CA PRO A 728 -1.68 -29.13 -23.52
C PRO A 728 -2.11 -28.26 -24.70
N ALA A 729 -1.94 -28.77 -25.92
CA ALA A 729 -2.26 -27.99 -27.10
C ALA A 729 -3.76 -27.65 -27.12
N THR A 730 -4.08 -26.35 -27.00
CA THR A 730 -5.45 -25.83 -27.18
C THR A 730 -5.82 -25.70 -28.66
N THR A 731 -5.19 -26.50 -29.52
CA THR A 731 -5.70 -26.80 -30.85
C THR A 731 -7.00 -27.58 -30.65
N GLN A 732 -8.13 -26.95 -30.91
CA GLN A 732 -9.41 -27.64 -31.02
C GLN A 732 -9.22 -28.76 -32.06
N ALA A 733 -9.27 -30.01 -31.62
CA ALA A 733 -9.34 -31.12 -32.55
C ALA A 733 -10.65 -30.98 -33.35
N PRO A 734 -10.68 -31.32 -34.66
CA PRO A 734 -11.93 -31.38 -35.40
C PRO A 734 -12.94 -32.19 -34.60
N LEU A 735 -14.15 -31.64 -34.39
CA LEU A 735 -15.14 -32.29 -33.52
C LEU A 735 -15.57 -33.67 -34.08
N GLU A 736 -15.47 -33.82 -35.40
CA GLU A 736 -15.59 -35.07 -36.16
C GLU A 736 -14.62 -36.17 -35.69
N GLU A 737 -13.40 -35.83 -35.25
CA GLU A 737 -12.42 -36.80 -34.69
C GLU A 737 -12.79 -37.28 -33.27
N ASN A 738 -13.83 -36.68 -32.65
CA ASN A 738 -14.29 -36.96 -31.29
C ASN A 738 -15.74 -37.47 -31.25
N ASN A 739 -16.18 -38.17 -32.30
CA ASN A 739 -17.54 -38.72 -32.47
C ASN A 739 -18.68 -37.67 -32.45
N TRP A 740 -18.40 -36.41 -32.78
CA TRP A 740 -19.44 -35.40 -33.01
C TRP A 740 -19.73 -35.25 -34.50
N ASN A 741 -20.96 -35.57 -34.89
CA ASN A 741 -21.46 -35.44 -36.25
C ASN A 741 -22.07 -34.06 -36.43
N LEU A 742 -21.65 -33.33 -37.47
CA LEU A 742 -22.17 -32.01 -37.82
C LEU A 742 -23.64 -32.12 -38.27
N LEU A 743 -24.49 -31.19 -37.83
CA LEU A 743 -25.86 -31.08 -38.36
C LEU A 743 -25.87 -30.29 -39.67
N GLU A 744 -26.50 -30.86 -40.70
CA GLU A 744 -26.71 -30.21 -42.00
C GLU A 744 -27.82 -29.15 -41.86
N ILE A 745 -27.47 -27.86 -41.81
CA ILE A 745 -28.45 -26.78 -41.68
C ILE A 745 -29.30 -26.66 -42.96
N VAL A 746 -30.57 -27.02 -42.86
CA VAL A 746 -31.57 -26.92 -43.95
C VAL A 746 -32.18 -25.53 -44.00
N GLU A 747 -32.50 -24.96 -42.85
CA GLU A 747 -33.11 -23.64 -42.74
C GLU A 747 -32.73 -22.97 -41.40
N ALA A 748 -32.50 -21.66 -41.41
CA ALA A 748 -32.32 -20.84 -40.22
C ALA A 748 -33.10 -19.53 -40.37
N LYS A 749 -33.93 -19.20 -39.38
CA LYS A 749 -34.77 -17.98 -39.33
C LYS A 749 -34.76 -17.40 -37.92
N SER A 750 -35.03 -16.10 -37.80
CA SER A 750 -35.38 -15.48 -36.51
C SER A 750 -36.85 -15.05 -36.50
N ASN A 751 -37.44 -14.99 -35.31
CA ASN A 751 -38.79 -14.46 -35.13
C ASN A 751 -38.81 -12.93 -35.08
N GLY A 752 -37.74 -12.29 -34.60
CA GLY A 752 -37.63 -10.85 -34.39
C GLY A 752 -37.06 -10.04 -35.57
N GLY A 753 -36.51 -10.68 -36.61
CA GLY A 753 -36.02 -9.99 -37.82
C GLY A 753 -34.50 -9.95 -38.01
N ALA A 754 -33.71 -10.62 -37.18
CA ALA A 754 -32.30 -10.91 -37.45
C ALA A 754 -32.11 -11.79 -38.70
N THR A 755 -31.10 -11.47 -39.53
CA THR A 755 -30.72 -12.25 -40.71
C THR A 755 -29.77 -13.37 -40.28
N LEU A 756 -30.22 -14.62 -40.36
CA LEU A 756 -29.40 -15.81 -40.10
C LEU A 756 -28.88 -16.38 -41.43
N THR A 757 -27.56 -16.47 -41.57
CA THR A 757 -26.91 -16.92 -42.81
C THR A 757 -26.06 -18.17 -42.53
N PRO A 758 -26.48 -19.37 -42.97
CA PRO A 758 -25.64 -20.56 -42.96
C PRO A 758 -24.33 -20.35 -43.74
N GLN A 759 -23.25 -20.95 -43.26
CA GLN A 759 -21.89 -20.78 -43.74
C GLN A 759 -21.32 -22.09 -44.31
N PRO A 760 -20.27 -22.06 -45.16
CA PRO A 760 -19.67 -23.26 -45.74
C PRO A 760 -19.04 -24.23 -44.74
N ASP A 761 -18.85 -23.82 -43.49
CA ASP A 761 -18.34 -24.61 -42.37
C ASP A 761 -19.46 -25.20 -41.48
N GLY A 762 -20.72 -25.12 -41.92
CA GLY A 762 -21.90 -25.55 -41.16
C GLY A 762 -22.32 -24.60 -40.03
N SER A 763 -21.58 -23.52 -39.76
CA SER A 763 -22.02 -22.50 -38.78
C SER A 763 -23.13 -21.61 -39.36
N ILE A 764 -23.86 -20.93 -38.49
CA ILE A 764 -24.84 -19.89 -38.80
C ILE A 764 -24.28 -18.57 -38.28
N LEU A 765 -24.17 -17.56 -39.15
CA LEU A 765 -23.78 -16.19 -38.79
C LEU A 765 -25.03 -15.29 -38.79
N ALA A 766 -25.30 -14.68 -37.64
CA ALA A 766 -26.38 -13.71 -37.44
C ALA A 766 -25.92 -12.29 -37.79
N SER A 767 -26.80 -11.52 -38.44
CA SER A 767 -26.53 -10.16 -38.93
C SER A 767 -27.82 -9.35 -39.05
N GLY A 768 -27.73 -8.11 -39.53
CA GLY A 768 -28.90 -7.22 -39.66
C GLY A 768 -29.43 -6.77 -38.29
N GLN A 769 -30.76 -6.78 -38.11
CA GLN A 769 -31.39 -6.35 -36.85
C GLN A 769 -30.94 -7.25 -35.68
N SER A 770 -30.81 -6.66 -34.49
CA SER A 770 -30.54 -7.37 -33.22
C SER A 770 -31.72 -7.17 -32.27
N PRO A 771 -32.90 -7.73 -32.59
CA PRO A 771 -34.09 -7.62 -31.76
C PRO A 771 -33.86 -8.27 -30.39
N SER A 772 -34.65 -7.87 -29.40
CA SER A 772 -34.55 -8.43 -28.05
C SER A 772 -35.90 -8.37 -27.31
N PRO A 773 -36.39 -9.50 -26.77
CA PRO A 773 -35.89 -10.86 -26.99
C PRO A 773 -36.04 -11.30 -28.47
N ASP A 774 -35.42 -12.42 -28.83
CA ASP A 774 -35.60 -13.08 -30.14
C ASP A 774 -35.75 -14.60 -29.95
N THR A 775 -36.08 -15.31 -31.02
CA THR A 775 -36.02 -16.77 -31.07
C THR A 775 -35.49 -17.17 -32.44
N TYR A 776 -34.33 -17.81 -32.47
CA TYR A 776 -33.79 -18.40 -33.69
C TYR A 776 -34.41 -19.79 -33.87
N GLN A 777 -35.11 -20.01 -34.97
CA GLN A 777 -35.59 -21.32 -35.42
C GLN A 777 -34.58 -21.91 -36.40
N VAL A 778 -34.07 -23.10 -36.11
CA VAL A 778 -33.09 -23.80 -36.95
C VAL A 778 -33.60 -25.21 -37.26
N GLN A 779 -33.78 -25.52 -38.54
CA GLN A 779 -34.06 -26.88 -39.01
C GLN A 779 -32.79 -27.46 -39.62
N ALA A 780 -32.40 -28.66 -39.16
CA ALA A 780 -31.19 -29.32 -39.61
C ALA A 780 -31.38 -30.84 -39.73
N ASN A 781 -30.65 -31.47 -40.63
CA ASN A 781 -30.69 -32.92 -40.86
C ASN A 781 -29.46 -33.62 -40.28
N THR A 782 -29.61 -34.92 -40.00
CA THR A 782 -28.50 -35.83 -39.73
C THR A 782 -28.86 -37.27 -40.11
N THR A 783 -27.87 -38.06 -40.50
CA THR A 783 -27.99 -39.52 -40.71
C THR A 783 -27.70 -40.32 -39.46
N ALA A 784 -27.27 -39.67 -38.36
CA ALA A 784 -26.98 -40.35 -37.09
C ALA A 784 -28.26 -40.89 -36.42
N THR A 785 -28.09 -42.02 -35.73
CA THR A 785 -29.16 -42.77 -35.04
C THR A 785 -28.69 -43.21 -33.66
N GLY A 786 -29.56 -43.13 -32.65
CA GLY A 786 -29.16 -43.39 -31.26
C GLY A 786 -28.51 -42.17 -30.60
N ILE A 787 -28.83 -40.96 -31.07
CA ILE A 787 -28.26 -39.69 -30.60
C ILE A 787 -28.54 -39.48 -29.10
N THR A 788 -27.47 -39.40 -28.32
CA THR A 788 -27.44 -39.26 -26.85
C THR A 788 -27.25 -37.83 -26.38
N ALA A 789 -26.67 -36.95 -27.21
CA ALA A 789 -26.52 -35.52 -26.89
C ALA A 789 -26.46 -34.62 -28.13
N ILE A 790 -26.79 -33.36 -27.90
CA ILE A 790 -26.65 -32.23 -28.84
C ILE A 790 -25.59 -31.28 -28.27
N LEU A 791 -24.70 -30.78 -29.13
CA LEU A 791 -23.72 -29.75 -28.80
C LEU A 791 -24.04 -28.45 -29.55
N LEU A 792 -24.19 -27.35 -28.81
CA LEU A 792 -24.14 -25.99 -29.32
C LEU A 792 -22.71 -25.47 -29.20
N GLU A 793 -22.06 -25.24 -30.34
CA GLU A 793 -20.77 -24.56 -30.44
C GLU A 793 -21.03 -23.09 -30.80
N THR A 794 -20.33 -22.16 -30.16
CA THR A 794 -20.43 -20.72 -30.41
C THR A 794 -19.05 -20.18 -30.77
N LEU A 795 -18.96 -19.33 -31.80
CA LEU A 795 -17.73 -19.07 -32.54
C LEU A 795 -17.47 -17.57 -32.71
N PRO A 796 -16.26 -17.06 -32.43
CA PRO A 796 -15.91 -15.67 -32.74
C PRO A 796 -15.94 -15.39 -34.25
N HIS A 797 -16.12 -14.12 -34.61
CA HIS A 797 -16.08 -13.65 -36.00
C HIS A 797 -15.70 -12.17 -36.09
N ASP A 798 -14.87 -11.78 -37.07
CA ASP A 798 -14.40 -10.40 -37.24
C ASP A 798 -15.51 -9.37 -37.51
N SER A 799 -16.70 -9.82 -37.93
CA SER A 799 -17.87 -8.95 -38.16
C SER A 799 -18.80 -8.80 -36.95
N LEU A 800 -18.49 -9.44 -35.81
CA LEU A 800 -19.29 -9.37 -34.59
C LEU A 800 -18.68 -8.37 -33.59
N PRO A 801 -19.49 -7.72 -32.73
CA PRO A 801 -18.97 -6.82 -31.70
C PRO A 801 -18.01 -7.53 -30.74
N GLY A 802 -16.99 -6.83 -30.26
CA GLY A 802 -15.89 -7.41 -29.49
C GLY A 802 -15.08 -8.52 -30.20
N LYS A 803 -15.39 -8.83 -31.48
CA LYS A 803 -15.03 -10.07 -32.18
C LYS A 803 -15.50 -11.36 -31.48
N GLY A 804 -16.47 -11.24 -30.57
CA GLY A 804 -16.97 -12.37 -29.79
C GLY A 804 -17.97 -13.26 -30.53
N PRO A 805 -18.45 -14.33 -29.88
CA PRO A 805 -19.46 -15.23 -30.43
C PRO A 805 -20.90 -14.68 -30.38
N GLY A 806 -21.15 -13.64 -29.59
CA GLY A 806 -22.45 -12.99 -29.40
C GLY A 806 -22.63 -11.66 -30.15
N ARG A 807 -23.73 -10.96 -29.86
CA ARG A 807 -24.13 -9.70 -30.51
C ARG A 807 -24.22 -8.50 -29.56
N ALA A 808 -24.08 -8.70 -28.25
CA ALA A 808 -23.89 -7.59 -27.32
C ALA A 808 -22.59 -6.84 -27.64
N VAL A 809 -22.48 -5.56 -27.25
CA VAL A 809 -21.36 -4.67 -27.65
C VAL A 809 -19.97 -5.23 -27.32
N ASN A 810 -19.83 -6.00 -26.23
CA ASN A 810 -18.58 -6.65 -25.82
C ASN A 810 -18.32 -8.01 -26.50
N GLY A 811 -19.30 -8.59 -27.18
CA GLY A 811 -19.26 -9.92 -27.78
C GLY A 811 -20.00 -11.03 -27.03
N ASN A 812 -20.72 -10.72 -25.95
CA ASN A 812 -21.49 -11.67 -25.13
C ASN A 812 -22.88 -12.00 -25.74
N TYR A 813 -23.52 -13.04 -25.23
CA TYR A 813 -24.89 -13.47 -25.56
C TYR A 813 -25.65 -13.98 -24.31
N GLN A 814 -26.95 -14.18 -24.44
CA GLN A 814 -27.89 -14.73 -23.46
C GLN A 814 -28.76 -15.76 -24.16
N LEU A 815 -28.42 -17.06 -24.02
CA LEU A 815 -29.30 -18.16 -24.43
C LEU A 815 -30.24 -18.47 -23.27
N SER A 816 -31.51 -18.09 -23.39
CA SER A 816 -32.52 -18.32 -22.36
C SER A 816 -33.10 -19.73 -22.37
N GLU A 817 -33.38 -20.30 -23.55
CA GLU A 817 -33.90 -21.67 -23.67
C GLU A 817 -33.36 -22.34 -24.96
N ILE A 818 -33.08 -23.64 -24.90
CA ILE A 818 -32.96 -24.53 -26.07
C ILE A 818 -34.07 -25.59 -26.06
N ARG A 819 -34.86 -25.65 -27.13
CA ARG A 819 -35.93 -26.64 -27.31
C ARG A 819 -35.75 -27.36 -28.62
N VAL A 820 -36.01 -28.67 -28.64
CA VAL A 820 -35.73 -29.51 -29.81
C VAL A 820 -36.90 -30.44 -30.09
N HIS A 821 -37.25 -30.56 -31.37
CA HIS A 821 -38.18 -31.56 -31.90
C HIS A 821 -37.48 -32.45 -32.93
N ALA A 822 -37.80 -33.74 -32.97
CA ALA A 822 -37.23 -34.71 -33.91
C ALA A 822 -38.31 -35.38 -34.77
N ALA A 823 -38.02 -35.54 -36.06
CA ALA A 823 -38.87 -36.24 -37.03
C ALA A 823 -38.03 -37.04 -38.04
N PRO A 824 -38.59 -38.07 -38.69
CA PRO A 824 -37.99 -38.68 -39.89
C PRO A 824 -37.88 -37.64 -41.03
N THR A 825 -36.77 -37.67 -41.77
CA THR A 825 -36.53 -36.82 -42.96
C THR A 825 -37.59 -37.02 -44.06
N ASP A 826 -38.09 -38.25 -44.22
CA ASP A 826 -39.17 -38.60 -45.15
C ASP A 826 -40.57 -38.16 -44.68
N ARG A 827 -40.67 -37.59 -43.48
CA ARG A 827 -41.91 -37.12 -42.82
C ARG A 827 -42.93 -38.23 -42.57
N SER A 828 -42.49 -39.49 -42.46
CA SER A 828 -43.33 -40.66 -42.15
C SER A 828 -43.96 -40.62 -40.75
N ALA A 829 -43.44 -39.80 -39.84
CA ALA A 829 -44.01 -39.53 -38.52
C ALA A 829 -44.03 -38.03 -38.19
N THR A 830 -44.96 -37.62 -37.33
CA THR A 830 -45.04 -36.25 -36.81
C THR A 830 -43.84 -35.91 -35.92
N PRO A 831 -43.33 -34.66 -35.93
CA PRO A 831 -42.31 -34.23 -34.99
C PRO A 831 -42.74 -34.45 -33.54
N HIS A 832 -41.83 -34.99 -32.72
CA HIS A 832 -42.02 -35.15 -31.28
C HIS A 832 -41.02 -34.31 -30.51
N PHE A 833 -41.39 -33.80 -29.34
CA PHE A 833 -40.51 -33.03 -28.47
C PHE A 833 -39.43 -33.92 -27.85
N VAL A 834 -38.19 -33.45 -27.90
CA VAL A 834 -37.02 -34.11 -27.32
C VAL A 834 -36.77 -33.50 -25.95
N THR A 835 -36.97 -34.28 -24.90
CA THR A 835 -36.61 -33.83 -23.55
C THR A 835 -35.09 -33.88 -23.37
N LEU A 836 -34.50 -32.72 -23.12
CA LEU A 836 -33.09 -32.56 -22.81
C LEU A 836 -32.86 -32.52 -21.30
N HIS A 837 -31.67 -32.94 -20.85
CA HIS A 837 -31.26 -32.92 -19.44
C HIS A 837 -29.73 -32.76 -19.32
N LYS A 838 -29.23 -32.64 -18.08
CA LYS A 838 -27.82 -32.41 -17.72
C LYS A 838 -27.09 -31.42 -18.66
N PRO A 839 -27.48 -30.14 -18.67
CA PRO A 839 -26.76 -29.11 -19.40
C PRO A 839 -25.33 -28.92 -18.83
N ILE A 840 -24.30 -28.97 -19.69
CA ILE A 840 -22.88 -28.77 -19.32
C ILE A 840 -22.24 -27.78 -20.31
N ALA A 841 -21.44 -26.82 -19.85
CA ALA A 841 -20.68 -25.90 -20.73
C ALA A 841 -19.22 -25.75 -20.30
N ASP A 842 -18.35 -25.36 -21.24
CA ASP A 842 -16.93 -25.10 -20.96
C ASP A 842 -16.70 -23.81 -20.15
N TYR A 843 -17.63 -22.85 -20.26
CA TYR A 843 -17.67 -21.64 -19.47
C TYR A 843 -19.11 -21.20 -19.17
N ALA A 844 -19.30 -20.50 -18.05
CA ALA A 844 -20.52 -19.77 -17.74
C ALA A 844 -20.18 -18.53 -16.89
N GLN A 845 -20.83 -17.40 -17.22
CA GLN A 845 -20.64 -16.12 -16.56
C GLN A 845 -21.08 -16.19 -15.09
N ALA A 846 -20.14 -15.94 -14.17
CA ALA A 846 -20.42 -15.86 -12.72
C ALA A 846 -20.76 -14.44 -12.24
N SER A 847 -20.58 -13.42 -13.08
CA SER A 847 -20.85 -12.02 -12.73
C SER A 847 -22.36 -11.73 -12.63
N HIS A 848 -22.72 -10.62 -11.99
CA HIS A 848 -24.11 -10.09 -11.94
C HIS A 848 -25.19 -11.03 -11.37
N GLY A 849 -24.82 -12.01 -10.54
CA GLY A 849 -25.71 -13.00 -9.94
C GLY A 849 -25.59 -14.41 -10.54
N GLY A 850 -24.87 -14.55 -11.66
CA GLY A 850 -24.62 -15.82 -12.34
C GLY A 850 -25.62 -16.11 -13.47
N TRP A 851 -25.09 -16.60 -14.59
CA TRP A 851 -25.82 -16.93 -15.81
C TRP A 851 -25.43 -18.37 -16.24
N PRO A 852 -25.86 -19.39 -15.47
CA PRO A 852 -25.38 -20.77 -15.60
C PRO A 852 -25.97 -21.46 -16.82
N ILE A 853 -25.27 -22.47 -17.36
CA ILE A 853 -25.80 -23.28 -18.48
C ILE A 853 -27.12 -23.98 -18.14
N ALA A 854 -27.39 -24.25 -16.86
CA ALA A 854 -28.65 -24.80 -16.38
C ALA A 854 -29.88 -23.93 -16.71
N ALA A 855 -29.69 -22.61 -16.86
CA ALA A 855 -30.77 -21.69 -17.23
C ALA A 855 -31.38 -22.02 -18.60
N ALA A 856 -30.57 -22.49 -19.55
CA ALA A 856 -31.00 -22.81 -20.92
C ALA A 856 -32.03 -23.97 -21.02
N LEU A 857 -32.42 -24.58 -19.90
CA LEU A 857 -33.44 -25.63 -19.77
C LEU A 857 -34.36 -25.43 -18.55
N ASP A 858 -34.38 -24.26 -17.89
CA ASP A 858 -35.14 -24.06 -16.64
C ASP A 858 -36.60 -23.62 -16.84
N GLY A 859 -36.96 -23.16 -18.05
CA GLY A 859 -38.30 -22.73 -18.43
C GLY A 859 -38.64 -21.26 -18.16
N ASP A 860 -37.77 -20.46 -17.55
CA ASP A 860 -37.97 -19.01 -17.36
C ASP A 860 -37.21 -18.20 -18.43
N PRO A 861 -37.89 -17.55 -19.39
CA PRO A 861 -37.24 -16.75 -20.43
C PRO A 861 -36.53 -15.47 -19.93
N LYS A 862 -36.40 -15.28 -18.61
CA LYS A 862 -35.64 -14.20 -17.96
C LYS A 862 -34.27 -14.65 -17.45
N THR A 863 -34.05 -15.95 -17.28
CA THR A 863 -32.72 -16.50 -17.03
C THR A 863 -31.99 -16.70 -18.37
N ALA A 864 -30.69 -16.93 -18.34
CA ALA A 864 -29.91 -17.31 -19.53
C ALA A 864 -28.56 -17.93 -19.16
N TRP A 865 -27.98 -18.62 -20.13
CA TRP A 865 -26.54 -18.88 -20.20
C TRP A 865 -25.83 -17.73 -20.92
N SER A 866 -24.72 -17.26 -20.33
CA SER A 866 -23.88 -16.19 -20.87
C SER A 866 -22.39 -16.44 -20.57
N ILE A 867 -21.49 -15.69 -21.23
CA ILE A 867 -20.04 -15.97 -21.23
C ILE A 867 -19.13 -14.78 -20.86
N ASP A 868 -19.62 -13.67 -20.31
CA ASP A 868 -18.74 -12.60 -19.78
C ASP A 868 -17.85 -13.09 -18.61
N PRO A 869 -16.54 -12.73 -18.55
CA PRO A 869 -15.75 -11.94 -19.49
C PRO A 869 -14.80 -12.83 -20.35
N ALA A 870 -15.35 -13.79 -21.10
CA ALA A 870 -14.62 -14.76 -21.92
C ALA A 870 -14.71 -14.50 -23.44
N GLU A 871 -15.21 -13.33 -23.84
CA GLU A 871 -15.47 -12.95 -25.23
C GLU A 871 -14.21 -13.04 -26.13
N GLY A 872 -14.45 -13.16 -27.43
CA GLY A 872 -13.41 -13.39 -28.43
C GLY A 872 -12.93 -14.85 -28.51
N SER A 873 -13.38 -15.72 -27.60
CA SER A 873 -13.12 -17.16 -27.60
C SER A 873 -14.33 -17.96 -28.10
N PRO A 874 -14.12 -19.18 -28.64
CA PRO A 874 -15.20 -20.13 -28.90
C PRO A 874 -15.61 -20.86 -27.61
N HIS A 875 -16.91 -21.14 -27.46
CA HIS A 875 -17.49 -21.84 -26.30
C HIS A 875 -18.48 -22.92 -26.73
N VAL A 876 -18.68 -23.93 -25.88
CA VAL A 876 -19.51 -25.11 -26.16
C VAL A 876 -20.45 -25.43 -25.00
N ALA A 877 -21.68 -25.79 -25.34
CA ALA A 877 -22.68 -26.32 -24.43
C ALA A 877 -23.23 -27.66 -24.93
N LEU A 878 -23.26 -28.66 -24.05
CA LEU A 878 -23.73 -30.02 -24.26
C LEU A 878 -25.05 -30.21 -23.53
N PHE A 879 -26.01 -30.85 -24.21
CA PHE A 879 -27.32 -31.20 -23.66
C PHE A 879 -27.58 -32.69 -23.94
N GLU A 880 -27.69 -33.52 -22.90
CA GLU A 880 -28.05 -34.94 -23.07
C GLU A 880 -29.52 -35.08 -23.46
N THR A 881 -29.84 -36.10 -24.26
CA THR A 881 -31.22 -36.54 -24.52
C THR A 881 -31.65 -37.52 -23.42
N THR A 882 -32.92 -37.48 -23.00
CA THR A 882 -33.42 -38.44 -21.99
C THR A 882 -33.58 -39.86 -22.53
N GLN A 883 -33.61 -40.02 -23.85
CA GLN A 883 -33.64 -41.30 -24.57
C GLN A 883 -32.88 -41.15 -25.90
N PRO A 884 -32.06 -42.13 -26.33
CA PRO A 884 -31.38 -42.10 -27.62
C PRO A 884 -32.35 -41.94 -28.79
N LEU A 885 -32.12 -40.97 -29.67
CA LEU A 885 -33.08 -40.60 -30.73
C LEU A 885 -32.53 -40.76 -32.16
N GLY A 886 -33.43 -40.68 -33.14
CA GLY A 886 -33.10 -40.64 -34.56
C GLY A 886 -33.54 -41.89 -35.33
N PHE A 887 -33.66 -41.74 -36.65
CA PHE A 887 -34.35 -42.69 -37.53
C PHE A 887 -33.42 -43.21 -38.63
N THR A 888 -33.56 -44.48 -39.01
CA THR A 888 -32.69 -45.17 -39.99
C THR A 888 -32.76 -44.58 -41.41
N GLY A 889 -33.78 -43.77 -41.72
CA GLY A 889 -33.88 -42.99 -42.97
C GLY A 889 -33.26 -41.59 -42.91
N GLY A 890 -32.70 -41.20 -41.76
CA GLY A 890 -32.29 -39.84 -41.44
C GLY A 890 -33.29 -39.12 -40.53
N THR A 891 -32.78 -38.15 -39.77
CA THR A 891 -33.50 -37.39 -38.75
C THR A 891 -33.45 -35.92 -39.08
N THR A 892 -34.61 -35.26 -39.16
CA THR A 892 -34.72 -33.80 -39.13
C THR A 892 -34.92 -33.35 -37.69
N LEU A 893 -34.01 -32.53 -37.19
CA LEU A 893 -34.12 -31.81 -35.92
C LEU A 893 -34.62 -30.39 -36.20
N SER A 894 -35.56 -29.91 -35.39
CA SER A 894 -36.02 -28.52 -35.40
C SER A 894 -35.79 -27.93 -34.02
N LEU A 895 -34.89 -26.95 -33.94
CA LEU A 895 -34.41 -26.33 -32.71
C LEU A 895 -34.96 -24.89 -32.60
N GLU A 896 -35.42 -24.53 -31.41
CA GLU A 896 -35.73 -23.16 -31.01
C GLU A 896 -34.66 -22.71 -30.00
N LEU A 897 -33.95 -21.61 -30.31
CA LEU A 897 -32.97 -20.99 -29.42
C LEU A 897 -33.49 -19.61 -29.01
N LEU A 898 -34.02 -19.49 -27.79
CA LEU A 898 -34.59 -18.24 -27.28
C LEU A 898 -33.47 -17.33 -26.75
N GLN A 899 -33.52 -16.05 -27.09
CA GLN A 899 -32.50 -15.05 -26.79
C GLN A 899 -32.99 -14.06 -25.73
N GLY A 900 -32.13 -13.66 -24.79
CA GLY A 900 -32.46 -12.80 -23.66
C GLY A 900 -32.90 -11.36 -24.02
N ASP A 901 -33.42 -10.64 -23.01
CA ASP A 901 -34.13 -9.36 -23.13
C ASP A 901 -33.25 -8.09 -23.15
N ARG A 902 -31.94 -8.23 -23.43
CA ARG A 902 -30.93 -7.15 -23.30
C ARG A 902 -30.05 -6.91 -24.53
N GLU A 903 -30.56 -7.19 -25.73
CA GLU A 903 -29.81 -7.17 -27.00
C GLU A 903 -28.66 -8.21 -27.10
N HIS A 904 -28.56 -9.12 -26.12
CA HIS A 904 -27.54 -10.17 -26.02
C HIS A 904 -27.90 -11.42 -26.85
N ALA A 905 -28.13 -11.29 -28.15
CA ALA A 905 -28.40 -12.45 -29.02
C ALA A 905 -27.11 -13.20 -29.45
N LEU A 906 -27.22 -14.49 -29.79
CA LEU A 906 -26.15 -15.29 -30.40
C LEU A 906 -25.71 -14.68 -31.75
N GLY A 907 -24.40 -14.59 -31.97
CA GLY A 907 -23.77 -13.96 -33.13
C GLY A 907 -23.32 -14.97 -34.19
N ARG A 908 -22.53 -15.98 -33.82
CA ARG A 908 -22.20 -17.10 -34.70
C ARG A 908 -22.13 -18.40 -33.90
N PHE A 909 -22.78 -19.43 -34.42
CA PHE A 909 -22.91 -20.73 -33.73
C PHE A 909 -23.02 -21.90 -34.72
N ARG A 910 -22.80 -23.12 -34.24
CA ARG A 910 -22.84 -24.38 -34.99
C ARG A 910 -23.46 -25.46 -34.10
N LEU A 911 -24.06 -26.49 -34.71
CA LEU A 911 -24.79 -27.54 -34.00
C LEU A 911 -24.26 -28.93 -34.37
N TRP A 912 -24.07 -29.80 -33.38
CA TRP A 912 -23.56 -31.16 -33.55
C TRP A 912 -24.37 -32.18 -32.74
N VAL A 913 -24.23 -33.45 -33.08
CA VAL A 913 -24.84 -34.59 -32.35
C VAL A 913 -23.85 -35.75 -32.17
N THR A 914 -24.00 -36.50 -31.08
CA THR A 914 -23.23 -37.73 -30.83
C THR A 914 -24.16 -38.86 -30.37
N ASP A 915 -23.71 -40.10 -30.59
CA ASP A 915 -24.32 -41.36 -30.15
C ASP A 915 -23.55 -42.03 -28.99
N VAL A 916 -22.48 -41.39 -28.50
CA VAL A 916 -21.67 -41.86 -27.37
C VAL A 916 -22.51 -41.94 -26.09
N ALA A 917 -22.55 -43.12 -25.46
CA ALA A 917 -23.42 -43.43 -24.32
C ALA A 917 -23.19 -42.55 -23.08
N GLU A 918 -21.96 -42.08 -22.85
CA GLU A 918 -21.60 -41.12 -21.82
C GLU A 918 -20.93 -39.91 -22.51
N PRO A 919 -21.71 -38.96 -23.04
CA PRO A 919 -21.18 -37.87 -23.86
C PRO A 919 -20.54 -36.79 -22.98
N ALA A 920 -19.40 -36.25 -23.42
CA ALA A 920 -18.60 -35.26 -22.68
C ALA A 920 -18.24 -34.06 -23.56
N LEU A 921 -17.88 -32.93 -22.92
CA LEU A 921 -17.41 -31.74 -23.64
C LEU A 921 -16.15 -32.07 -24.47
N PRO A 922 -16.03 -31.55 -25.71
CA PRO A 922 -14.85 -31.78 -26.53
C PRO A 922 -13.56 -31.22 -25.91
N ALA A 923 -12.43 -31.85 -26.24
CA ALA A 923 -11.11 -31.35 -25.85
C ALA A 923 -10.76 -30.04 -26.57
N GLY A 924 -10.05 -29.13 -25.87
CA GLY A 924 -9.56 -27.86 -26.41
C GLY A 924 -10.40 -26.62 -26.07
N TYR A 925 -11.55 -26.79 -25.41
CA TYR A 925 -12.41 -25.70 -24.93
C TYR A 925 -12.19 -25.39 -23.43
N GLY A 926 -12.72 -24.28 -22.96
CA GLY A 926 -12.59 -23.81 -21.58
C GLY A 926 -11.25 -23.15 -21.26
N ALA A 927 -10.98 -22.93 -19.97
CA ALA A 927 -9.78 -22.21 -19.53
C ALA A 927 -8.48 -22.99 -19.84
N PRO A 928 -7.42 -22.31 -20.35
CA PRO A 928 -6.14 -22.96 -20.64
C PRO A 928 -5.51 -23.52 -19.35
N LYS A 929 -5.04 -24.77 -19.42
CA LYS A 929 -4.41 -25.49 -18.31
C LYS A 929 -2.89 -25.57 -18.52
N TRP A 930 -2.13 -25.53 -17.42
CA TRP A 930 -0.70 -25.83 -17.41
C TRP A 930 -0.47 -27.04 -16.53
N ILE A 931 0.11 -28.10 -17.10
CA ILE A 931 0.49 -29.32 -16.38
C ILE A 931 1.94 -29.15 -15.91
N VAL A 932 2.15 -29.34 -14.61
CA VAL A 932 3.48 -29.31 -13.99
C VAL A 932 3.79 -30.71 -13.46
N GLN A 933 4.96 -31.24 -13.80
CA GLN A 933 5.42 -32.55 -13.38
C GLN A 933 6.87 -32.47 -12.87
N GLY A 934 7.19 -33.18 -11.80
CA GLY A 934 8.53 -33.22 -11.21
C GLY A 934 8.64 -34.28 -10.11
N GLU A 935 9.86 -34.66 -9.76
CA GLU A 935 10.14 -35.70 -8.76
C GLU A 935 10.43 -35.08 -7.39
N ILE A 936 9.61 -35.39 -6.39
CA ILE A 936 9.82 -35.00 -4.99
C ILE A 936 10.70 -36.08 -4.32
N PRO A 937 11.85 -35.72 -3.73
CA PRO A 937 12.68 -36.68 -3.00
C PRO A 937 11.98 -37.16 -1.72
N ALA A 938 12.24 -38.40 -1.31
CA ALA A 938 11.80 -38.89 -0.01
C ALA A 938 12.42 -38.05 1.12
N THR A 939 11.67 -37.90 2.22
CA THR A 939 12.07 -37.13 3.40
C THR A 939 11.77 -37.91 4.68
N ASP A 940 12.67 -37.81 5.66
CA ASP A 940 12.55 -38.46 6.98
C ASP A 940 11.84 -37.56 8.01
N SER A 941 11.85 -36.23 7.82
CA SER A 941 11.25 -35.27 8.76
C SER A 941 10.04 -34.50 8.23
N GLY A 942 9.67 -34.72 6.96
CA GLY A 942 8.57 -34.02 6.30
C GLY A 942 8.96 -32.58 5.90
N GLY A 943 8.02 -31.84 5.31
CA GLY A 943 8.31 -30.49 4.84
C GLY A 943 7.12 -29.71 4.27
N LEU A 944 7.44 -28.65 3.55
CA LEU A 944 6.47 -27.79 2.88
C LEU A 944 6.74 -27.77 1.37
N LEU A 945 5.89 -28.45 0.61
CA LEU A 945 5.81 -28.37 -0.84
C LEU A 945 5.14 -27.04 -1.21
N VAL A 946 5.86 -26.13 -1.89
CA VAL A 946 5.35 -24.79 -2.26
C VAL A 946 5.52 -24.55 -3.75
N VAL A 947 4.42 -24.67 -4.49
CA VAL A 947 4.31 -24.31 -5.91
C VAL A 947 4.08 -22.80 -6.01
N VAL A 948 4.65 -22.14 -7.03
CA VAL A 948 4.42 -20.71 -7.32
C VAL A 948 4.13 -20.52 -8.81
N VAL A 949 3.36 -19.49 -9.15
CA VAL A 949 3.21 -18.94 -10.50
C VAL A 949 3.42 -17.44 -10.44
N GLU A 950 4.22 -16.91 -11.36
CA GLU A 950 4.56 -15.49 -11.49
C GLU A 950 3.94 -14.91 -12.77
N LEU A 951 3.37 -13.71 -12.67
CA LEU A 951 2.84 -12.94 -13.79
C LEU A 951 3.86 -11.90 -14.22
N LEU A 952 4.41 -12.10 -15.41
CA LEU A 952 5.42 -11.23 -16.00
C LEU A 952 4.96 -10.72 -17.37
N GLU A 953 5.26 -9.45 -17.65
CA GLU A 953 5.18 -8.85 -18.99
C GLU A 953 6.53 -8.21 -19.30
N ASN A 954 7.14 -8.60 -20.43
CA ASN A 954 8.51 -8.20 -20.80
C ASN A 954 9.57 -8.43 -19.68
N GLY A 955 9.33 -9.42 -18.80
CA GLY A 955 10.19 -9.72 -17.66
C GLY A 955 9.99 -8.81 -16.44
N GLN A 956 8.95 -7.96 -16.41
CA GLN A 956 8.57 -7.15 -15.25
C GLN A 956 7.30 -7.72 -14.59
N PRO A 957 7.17 -7.67 -13.24
CA PRO A 957 5.97 -8.13 -12.54
C PRO A 957 4.71 -7.36 -12.94
N VAL A 958 3.61 -8.08 -13.18
CA VAL A 958 2.28 -7.52 -13.47
C VAL A 958 1.32 -7.84 -12.33
N GLU A 959 0.93 -6.82 -11.55
CA GLU A 959 -0.04 -7.01 -10.47
C GLU A 959 -1.49 -7.10 -10.99
N LEU A 960 -2.25 -8.08 -10.49
CA LEU A 960 -3.69 -8.19 -10.68
C LEU A 960 -4.41 -8.18 -9.34
N ALA A 961 -5.42 -7.32 -9.19
CA ALA A 961 -6.35 -7.40 -8.08
C ALA A 961 -7.11 -8.74 -8.11
N ASN A 962 -7.34 -9.35 -6.95
CA ASN A 962 -7.99 -10.65 -6.81
C ASN A 962 -7.30 -11.78 -7.61
N LEU A 963 -5.97 -11.81 -7.71
CA LEU A 963 -5.24 -12.84 -8.47
C LEU A 963 -5.70 -14.30 -8.15
N GLY A 964 -6.06 -14.57 -6.90
CA GLY A 964 -6.58 -15.88 -6.46
C GLY A 964 -7.94 -16.28 -7.08
N SER A 965 -8.72 -15.37 -7.68
CA SER A 965 -9.94 -15.74 -8.43
C SER A 965 -9.66 -16.14 -9.89
N PHE A 966 -8.44 -15.90 -10.39
CA PHE A 966 -8.07 -16.22 -11.78
C PHE A 966 -7.23 -17.50 -11.92
N LEU A 967 -6.73 -18.05 -10.81
CA LEU A 967 -5.83 -19.20 -10.79
C LEU A 967 -6.28 -20.26 -9.78
N THR A 968 -6.55 -21.48 -10.27
CA THR A 968 -6.79 -22.68 -9.45
C THR A 968 -5.66 -23.69 -9.67
N ALA A 969 -5.44 -24.58 -8.70
CA ALA A 969 -4.45 -25.66 -8.81
C ALA A 969 -5.03 -26.96 -8.26
N GLU A 970 -4.92 -28.02 -9.06
CA GLU A 970 -5.20 -29.42 -8.70
C GLU A 970 -3.87 -30.17 -8.72
N SER A 971 -3.71 -31.22 -7.91
CA SER A 971 -2.46 -31.99 -7.88
C SER A 971 -2.61 -33.44 -7.46
N LEU A 972 -1.67 -34.26 -7.96
CA LEU A 972 -1.43 -35.62 -7.53
C LEU A 972 0.00 -35.71 -6.99
N VAL A 973 0.18 -36.23 -5.78
CA VAL A 973 1.50 -36.56 -5.19
C VAL A 973 1.55 -38.07 -5.00
N ALA A 974 2.58 -38.72 -5.55
CA ALA A 974 2.69 -40.18 -5.64
C ALA A 974 1.44 -40.88 -6.23
N GLY A 975 0.67 -40.19 -7.09
CA GLY A 975 -0.58 -40.68 -7.68
C GLY A 975 -1.84 -40.47 -6.83
N ALA A 976 -1.73 -40.01 -5.59
CA ALA A 976 -2.86 -39.67 -4.73
C ALA A 976 -3.20 -38.17 -4.83
N PRO A 977 -4.49 -37.77 -4.87
CA PRO A 977 -4.87 -36.36 -4.86
C PRO A 977 -4.56 -35.70 -3.51
N VAL A 978 -3.98 -34.51 -3.54
CA VAL A 978 -3.64 -33.77 -2.31
C VAL A 978 -4.19 -32.34 -2.32
N ALA A 979 -4.65 -31.87 -1.16
CA ALA A 979 -5.18 -30.52 -1.01
C ALA A 979 -4.04 -29.49 -0.88
N PHE A 980 -3.85 -28.69 -1.92
CA PHE A 980 -3.04 -27.48 -1.87
C PHE A 980 -3.81 -26.32 -1.22
N ARG A 981 -3.16 -25.58 -0.31
CA ARG A 981 -3.68 -24.32 0.24
C ARG A 981 -3.08 -23.15 -0.55
N PRO A 982 -3.88 -22.28 -1.19
CA PRO A 982 -3.34 -21.07 -1.82
C PRO A 982 -2.76 -20.09 -0.78
N ALA A 983 -1.91 -19.18 -1.21
CA ALA A 983 -1.54 -18.00 -0.44
C ALA A 983 -2.64 -16.95 -0.55
N LEU A 984 -2.93 -16.47 -1.76
CA LEU A 984 -3.96 -15.47 -2.00
C LEU A 984 -5.34 -16.11 -2.15
N GLY A 985 -6.33 -15.59 -1.43
CA GLY A 985 -7.74 -15.95 -1.59
C GLY A 985 -8.38 -15.37 -2.87
N PRO A 986 -9.63 -15.76 -3.17
CA PRO A 986 -10.36 -15.26 -4.34
C PRO A 986 -10.80 -13.79 -4.19
N GLN A 987 -10.88 -13.29 -2.97
CA GLN A 987 -10.94 -11.86 -2.65
C GLN A 987 -9.59 -11.53 -2.01
N GLY A 988 -8.81 -10.67 -2.65
CA GLY A 988 -7.39 -10.54 -2.33
C GLY A 988 -6.65 -9.46 -3.11
N TYR A 989 -5.48 -9.14 -2.60
CA TYR A 989 -4.65 -8.01 -3.02
C TYR A 989 -4.26 -8.01 -4.50
N PRO A 990 -3.97 -6.82 -5.07
CA PRO A 990 -3.04 -6.70 -6.18
C PRO A 990 -1.77 -7.50 -5.88
N SER A 991 -1.43 -8.43 -6.76
CA SER A 991 -0.20 -9.20 -6.68
C SER A 991 0.21 -9.72 -8.05
N SER A 992 1.51 -9.86 -8.25
CA SER A 992 2.13 -10.45 -9.44
C SER A 992 2.41 -11.95 -9.29
N TRP A 993 1.98 -12.59 -8.21
CA TRP A 993 2.27 -14.01 -7.97
C TRP A 993 1.20 -14.69 -7.13
N GLN A 994 1.02 -16.00 -7.35
CA GLN A 994 0.23 -16.88 -6.50
C GLN A 994 1.10 -18.05 -6.07
N ALA A 995 0.95 -18.49 -4.82
CA ALA A 995 1.63 -19.66 -4.29
C ALA A 995 0.60 -20.68 -3.76
N TRP A 996 0.94 -21.96 -3.80
CA TRP A 996 0.15 -23.05 -3.24
C TRP A 996 1.05 -23.94 -2.38
N ARG A 997 0.69 -24.13 -1.12
CA ARG A 997 1.46 -24.88 -0.13
C ARG A 997 0.75 -26.17 0.32
N HIS A 998 1.50 -27.24 0.48
CA HIS A 998 1.07 -28.53 1.01
C HIS A 998 2.13 -29.05 1.99
N ALA A 999 1.70 -29.63 3.11
CA ALA A 999 2.61 -30.26 4.06
C ALA A 999 2.83 -31.72 3.64
N VAL A 1000 4.09 -32.12 3.48
CA VAL A 1000 4.53 -33.47 3.05
C VAL A 1000 5.09 -34.22 4.24
#